data_AF-U3A6T5-F1
#
_entry.id   AF-U3A6T5-F1
#
_cell.length_a   1.000
_cell.length_b   1.000
_cell.length_c   1.000
_cell.angle_alpha   90.00
_cell.angle_beta   90.00
_cell.angle_gamma   90.00
#
_symmetry.space_group_name_H-M   'P 1'
#
loop_
_entity.id
_entity.type
_entity.pdbx_description
1 polymer ?
#
loop_
_entity_poly.entity_id
_entity_poly.type
_entity_poly.pdbx_seq_one_letter_code
_entity_poly.pdbx_strand_id
1 'polypeptide(L)'
;MGVLDAEVAEAADALHGHEVAGARVAVPQRVERRDARTEERRGVHRVESVRDGRERLAGRDGVLGVAAVEVETRHVGVLAVDEVAAAAGLAGETVAAVPADADALARLPLGDVRADRVDVADDLVAGHAGELDAGVETLLRDLVAVADAAGLDGDADLVRGGFGDRLLRDFEVGARLGDFDRAHGLGHMRGIERRAVSSAVPGTTNRLSLDARPTKRVRSACQPVTSPGRLRNRFHRFVRRRSMPQETGYDPDLGNKFVFVTGGVMSGLGKGITAASLGRLLTNAGFDVTAVKVDPYLNVDAGTMNPYQHGEVYVLKDGGEVDLDLGNYERFLDVDMTSDHNVTTGKVYQEVIERERAGDYLGKTVQVIPHVTDDIKRRIREAAEGTDVCIVEIGGTVGDIEGMPYLEALRQFSHEQDEEDLLFTHVTLVPNSKNGEQKTKPTQHSVKELRSIGLQPDILVGRNPERLDPDVKEKIALFCDVDTEAVFSNPDVDDIYHVPLVLEEEGLDEYVMERLAIADDALVPDERSTEWRDIVTRDAAGEVDVALVGKYALEDAYISIHEALKHAGLQKQVDVNVEWVDADEMADEHEERLRNADGVVVPGGFGARGTRGKIDAVRYAREHDVPFLGLCLGFQLAVVEHARNVVGLEGAHSAEIEQGTPHPVIDLLPEQYDLEDLGGTMRLGAHVTEIDEGTLAADVYGDTECTERHRHRYEVNPEYIERLTADGLTFSGHAGNRMEIVEREDHPFFLGTQFHPEFRSRPSRASPPFVGFLDAVMERADVDAGSEVTK
;
A
#
# COMPACT_ATOMS: atom_id res chain seq x y z
N MET A 1 5.67 -64.86 -25.63
CA MET A 1 6.59 -65.38 -24.60
C MET A 1 6.20 -64.67 -23.31
N GLY A 2 5.67 -65.29 -22.25
CA GLY A 2 5.44 -66.71 -21.95
C GLY A 2 6.53 -67.31 -21.05
N VAL A 3 6.24 -68.12 -20.02
CA VAL A 3 4.98 -68.73 -19.53
C VAL A 3 5.14 -69.13 -18.03
N LEU A 4 4.02 -69.37 -17.31
CA LEU A 4 3.76 -70.29 -16.16
C LEU A 4 2.68 -69.64 -15.26
N ASP A 5 1.42 -70.12 -15.10
CA ASP A 5 0.84 -71.44 -14.73
C ASP A 5 0.95 -71.75 -13.21
N ALA A 6 -0.04 -72.27 -12.45
CA ALA A 6 -1.44 -72.71 -12.66
C ALA A 6 -2.21 -72.62 -11.30
N GLU A 7 -3.52 -72.34 -11.15
CA GLU A 7 -4.78 -73.09 -11.43
C GLU A 7 -5.26 -74.11 -10.33
N VAL A 8 -6.59 -74.23 -10.14
CA VAL A 8 -7.39 -75.21 -9.33
C VAL A 8 -7.19 -75.26 -7.77
N ALA A 9 -8.13 -75.68 -6.88
CA ALA A 9 -9.49 -76.27 -7.00
C ALA A 9 -10.43 -76.03 -5.76
N GLU A 10 -11.71 -76.42 -5.91
CA GLU A 10 -12.78 -76.67 -4.90
C GLU A 10 -12.49 -77.85 -3.93
N ALA A 11 -13.21 -78.15 -2.81
CA ALA A 11 -14.21 -77.45 -1.96
C ALA A 11 -14.49 -78.30 -0.66
N ALA A 12 -15.41 -77.81 0.21
CA ALA A 12 -16.01 -78.47 1.40
C ALA A 12 -15.06 -78.70 2.62
N ASP A 13 -15.54 -78.79 3.88
CA ASP A 13 -16.88 -79.14 4.40
C ASP A 13 -17.25 -78.38 5.71
N ALA A 14 -18.46 -78.58 6.26
CA ALA A 14 -19.01 -77.79 7.39
C ALA A 14 -19.63 -78.63 8.54
N LEU A 15 -19.76 -78.07 9.75
CA LEU A 15 -20.58 -78.63 10.84
C LEU A 15 -21.20 -77.57 11.80
N HIS A 16 -22.54 -77.62 11.87
CA HIS A 16 -23.60 -77.11 12.77
C HIS A 16 -23.28 -76.21 14.00
N GLY A 17 -24.15 -75.28 14.44
CA GLY A 17 -25.53 -74.85 14.06
C GLY A 17 -25.93 -73.63 14.94
N HIS A 18 -27.15 -73.22 15.32
CA HIS A 18 -28.60 -73.56 15.18
C HIS A 18 -29.37 -72.28 15.69
N GLU A 19 -30.64 -71.89 15.41
CA GLU A 19 -31.71 -72.24 14.45
C GLU A 19 -32.84 -71.15 14.50
N VAL A 20 -33.85 -71.20 13.59
CA VAL A 20 -35.26 -70.67 13.70
C VAL A 20 -35.50 -69.15 13.92
N ALA A 21 -36.38 -68.41 13.22
CA ALA A 21 -37.14 -68.45 11.94
C ALA A 21 -37.85 -67.07 11.76
N GLY A 22 -38.48 -66.61 10.66
CA GLY A 22 -38.67 -67.12 9.27
C GLY A 22 -40.16 -67.16 8.83
N ALA A 23 -40.61 -66.78 7.61
CA ALA A 23 -39.98 -66.04 6.49
C ALA A 23 -41.02 -65.70 5.34
N ARG A 24 -40.83 -64.58 4.59
CA ARG A 24 -41.26 -64.34 3.16
C ARG A 24 -42.79 -64.17 2.84
N VAL A 25 -43.30 -63.56 1.74
CA VAL A 25 -42.79 -62.75 0.57
C VAL A 25 -43.95 -61.99 -0.16
N ALA A 26 -43.64 -61.01 -1.03
CA ALA A 26 -44.46 -60.40 -2.12
C ALA A 26 -45.26 -59.09 -1.89
N VAL A 27 -45.77 -58.52 -3.01
CA VAL A 27 -46.12 -57.11 -3.36
C VAL A 27 -47.35 -57.14 -4.33
N PRO A 28 -48.16 -56.10 -4.65
CA PRO A 28 -48.34 -54.69 -4.18
C PRO A 28 -49.80 -54.33 -3.73
N GLN A 29 -50.09 -53.05 -3.36
CA GLN A 29 -51.13 -52.19 -4.02
C GLN A 29 -51.19 -50.74 -3.44
N ARG A 30 -52.10 -49.89 -3.96
CA ARG A 30 -52.23 -48.42 -3.76
C ARG A 30 -53.74 -48.04 -3.71
N VAL A 31 -54.08 -46.76 -3.41
CA VAL A 31 -55.45 -46.15 -3.49
C VAL A 31 -56.31 -46.44 -2.22
N GLU A 32 -57.09 -45.54 -1.58
CA GLU A 32 -57.61 -44.20 -1.91
C GLU A 32 -57.71 -43.19 -0.70
N ARG A 33 -57.99 -41.92 -1.03
CA ARG A 33 -58.64 -40.76 -0.31
C ARG A 33 -59.34 -41.00 1.06
N ARG A 34 -59.60 -40.00 1.92
CA ARG A 34 -60.32 -38.72 1.64
C ARG A 34 -60.29 -37.71 2.82
N ASP A 35 -60.69 -36.46 2.53
CA ASP A 35 -60.76 -35.29 3.42
C ASP A 35 -61.90 -35.31 4.46
N ALA A 36 -61.76 -34.55 5.58
CA ALA A 36 -62.66 -33.43 5.91
C ALA A 36 -62.34 -32.67 7.24
N ARG A 37 -61.93 -31.40 7.11
CA ARG A 37 -62.51 -30.15 7.71
C ARG A 37 -62.87 -30.01 9.22
N THR A 38 -62.72 -28.75 9.69
CA THR A 38 -63.58 -27.99 10.67
C THR A 38 -63.56 -28.44 12.16
N GLU A 39 -63.77 -27.59 13.19
CA GLU A 39 -64.02 -26.13 13.26
C GLU A 39 -63.62 -25.51 14.64
N GLU A 40 -63.64 -24.16 14.70
CA GLU A 40 -64.11 -23.24 15.77
C GLU A 40 -64.61 -23.77 17.15
N ARG A 41 -64.64 -23.01 18.28
CA ARG A 41 -64.35 -21.59 18.63
C ARG A 41 -64.43 -21.36 20.17
N ARG A 42 -63.86 -20.21 20.63
CA ARG A 42 -64.26 -19.38 21.83
C ARG A 42 -64.20 -20.08 23.21
N GLY A 43 -64.10 -19.39 24.36
CA GLY A 43 -64.01 -17.97 24.72
C GLY A 43 -63.82 -17.88 26.27
N VAL A 44 -64.00 -16.77 27.01
CA VAL A 44 -64.26 -15.34 26.74
C VAL A 44 -64.20 -14.58 28.10
N HIS A 45 -63.91 -13.26 28.12
CA HIS A 45 -64.03 -12.34 29.30
C HIS A 45 -63.06 -12.55 30.50
N ARG A 46 -62.73 -11.60 31.43
CA ARG A 46 -62.88 -10.12 31.63
C ARG A 46 -62.15 -9.79 32.97
N VAL A 47 -61.19 -8.86 33.11
CA VAL A 47 -61.34 -7.41 33.49
C VAL A 47 -62.17 -7.23 34.79
N GLU A 48 -61.76 -6.56 35.89
CA GLU A 48 -60.68 -5.59 36.25
C GLU A 48 -60.50 -5.58 37.81
N SER A 49 -59.76 -4.74 38.59
CA SER A 49 -58.95 -3.51 38.42
C SER A 49 -57.98 -3.23 39.62
N VAL A 50 -56.81 -2.62 39.35
CA VAL A 50 -55.99 -1.64 40.14
C VAL A 50 -56.20 -1.44 41.67
N ARG A 51 -55.09 -1.50 42.45
CA ARG A 51 -54.75 -0.47 43.50
C ARG A 51 -53.31 -0.50 44.04
N ASP A 52 -52.84 0.67 44.51
CA ASP A 52 -51.53 1.00 45.10
C ASP A 52 -51.29 0.54 46.55
N GLY A 53 -50.02 0.47 46.97
CA GLY A 53 -49.61 0.40 48.39
C GLY A 53 -48.11 0.18 48.64
N ARG A 54 -47.41 1.18 49.21
CA ARG A 54 -45.97 1.13 49.58
C ARG A 54 -45.74 0.34 50.89
N GLU A 55 -44.62 -0.38 51.02
CA GLU A 55 -43.56 -0.10 52.02
C GLU A 55 -42.30 -1.03 51.86
N ARG A 56 -41.39 -1.07 52.85
CA ARG A 56 -39.96 -1.46 52.72
C ARG A 56 -39.48 -2.47 53.80
N LEU A 57 -38.29 -3.04 53.54
CA LEU A 57 -37.30 -3.69 54.46
C LEU A 57 -37.36 -5.21 54.75
N ALA A 58 -36.14 -5.75 54.98
CA ALA A 58 -35.73 -7.12 55.32
C ALA A 58 -36.04 -8.25 54.30
N GLY A 59 -35.12 -9.15 53.91
CA GLY A 59 -33.66 -9.18 54.06
C GLY A 59 -33.10 -10.28 54.98
N ARG A 60 -32.59 -11.38 54.39
CA ARG A 60 -31.34 -12.08 54.77
C ARG A 60 -30.98 -13.27 53.85
N ASP A 61 -29.69 -13.34 53.52
CA ASP A 61 -28.78 -14.50 53.44
C ASP A 61 -29.20 -15.82 52.74
N GLY A 62 -28.40 -16.22 51.75
CA GLY A 62 -28.47 -17.55 51.11
C GLY A 62 -27.38 -17.75 50.05
N VAL A 63 -26.20 -18.25 50.46
CA VAL A 63 -25.07 -18.55 49.54
C VAL A 63 -25.17 -19.98 49.01
N LEU A 64 -24.97 -20.17 47.70
CA LEU A 64 -24.50 -21.41 47.09
C LEU A 64 -23.82 -21.08 45.75
N GLY A 65 -22.70 -21.74 45.44
CA GLY A 65 -21.91 -21.53 44.22
C GLY A 65 -22.12 -22.61 43.15
N VAL A 66 -21.51 -22.43 41.98
CA VAL A 66 -21.41 -23.40 40.89
C VAL A 66 -19.94 -23.53 40.49
N ALA A 67 -19.51 -24.74 40.11
CA ALA A 67 -18.10 -25.11 40.03
C ALA A 67 -17.44 -24.85 38.65
N ALA A 68 -16.11 -24.72 38.67
CA ALA A 68 -15.27 -24.89 37.49
C ALA A 68 -15.11 -26.39 37.14
N VAL A 69 -14.64 -26.68 35.92
CA VAL A 69 -14.33 -28.03 35.44
C VAL A 69 -12.92 -28.03 34.84
N GLU A 70 -12.02 -28.83 35.41
CA GLU A 70 -10.73 -29.18 34.81
C GLU A 70 -10.91 -30.24 33.71
N VAL A 71 -10.01 -30.25 32.73
CA VAL A 71 -9.81 -31.38 31.80
C VAL A 71 -8.31 -31.64 31.67
N GLU A 72 -7.87 -32.87 31.96
CA GLU A 72 -6.46 -33.28 31.87
C GLU A 72 -5.95 -33.32 30.42
N THR A 73 -4.65 -33.05 30.25
CA THR A 73 -3.91 -33.22 28.99
C THR A 73 -3.46 -34.68 28.78
N ARG A 74 -3.78 -35.27 27.62
CA ARG A 74 -3.08 -36.46 27.07
C ARG A 74 -2.95 -36.37 25.54
N HIS A 75 -1.87 -36.94 25.02
CA HIS A 75 -1.40 -36.82 23.62
C HIS A 75 -2.12 -37.74 22.61
N VAL A 76 -1.67 -37.60 21.34
CA VAL A 76 -1.99 -38.34 20.11
C VAL A 76 -3.17 -37.74 19.32
N GLY A 77 -3.02 -37.23 18.10
CA GLY A 77 -1.80 -36.94 17.31
C GLY A 77 -1.91 -37.39 15.84
N VAL A 78 -2.14 -36.44 14.93
CA VAL A 78 -2.06 -36.64 13.47
C VAL A 78 -1.45 -35.39 12.83
N LEU A 79 -0.49 -35.65 11.94
CA LEU A 79 0.26 -34.81 11.01
C LEU A 79 -0.38 -33.46 10.60
N ALA A 80 0.41 -32.40 10.72
CA ALA A 80 0.50 -31.32 9.72
C ALA A 80 1.85 -31.47 8.98
N VAL A 81 1.98 -30.90 7.78
CA VAL A 81 3.22 -30.96 6.98
C VAL A 81 4.14 -29.80 7.35
N ASP A 82 5.44 -29.99 7.18
CA ASP A 82 6.50 -29.23 7.85
C ASP A 82 6.75 -27.82 7.29
N GLU A 83 6.95 -26.87 8.22
CA GLU A 83 7.73 -25.64 8.03
C GLU A 83 8.90 -25.71 9.01
N VAL A 84 10.15 -25.66 8.51
CA VAL A 84 11.33 -26.05 9.30
C VAL A 84 12.06 -24.85 9.89
N ALA A 85 11.68 -24.47 11.11
CA ALA A 85 12.42 -23.46 11.88
C ALA A 85 13.78 -23.98 12.38
N ALA A 86 14.86 -23.23 12.10
CA ALA A 86 16.22 -23.56 12.54
C ALA A 86 16.39 -23.48 14.07
N ALA A 87 17.28 -24.31 14.63
CA ALA A 87 17.32 -24.58 16.07
C ALA A 87 18.17 -23.58 16.88
N ALA A 88 17.52 -22.79 17.76
CA ALA A 88 18.20 -21.96 18.76
C ALA A 88 18.77 -22.80 19.93
N GLY A 89 20.08 -22.68 20.18
CA GLY A 89 20.79 -23.47 21.18
C GLY A 89 20.83 -22.86 22.60
N LEU A 90 20.14 -23.51 23.54
CA LEU A 90 20.40 -23.54 25.00
C LEU A 90 20.91 -22.25 25.70
N ALA A 91 20.00 -21.58 26.41
CA ALA A 91 20.31 -20.74 27.58
C ALA A 91 19.57 -21.26 28.82
N GLY A 92 20.16 -21.12 30.02
CA GLY A 92 19.75 -21.81 31.25
C GLY A 92 18.71 -21.09 32.13
N GLU A 93 18.13 -21.84 33.07
CA GLU A 93 17.11 -21.36 34.02
C GLU A 93 17.64 -20.31 35.02
N THR A 94 16.90 -19.21 35.24
CA THR A 94 16.12 -18.96 36.49
C THR A 94 15.70 -17.49 36.65
N VAL A 95 14.43 -17.27 37.06
CA VAL A 95 13.97 -16.46 38.21
C VAL A 95 12.43 -16.55 38.27
N ALA A 96 11.85 -16.51 39.48
CA ALA A 96 10.44 -16.81 39.71
C ALA A 96 9.50 -15.58 39.60
N ALA A 97 8.26 -15.82 39.18
CA ALA A 97 7.20 -14.82 39.13
C ALA A 97 6.66 -14.44 40.52
N VAL A 98 6.19 -13.20 40.66
CA VAL A 98 5.53 -12.67 41.87
C VAL A 98 4.02 -12.54 41.60
N PRO A 99 3.12 -13.17 42.38
CA PRO A 99 1.68 -13.01 42.22
C PRO A 99 1.17 -11.64 42.67
N ALA A 100 0.04 -11.21 42.10
CA ALA A 100 -0.72 -10.06 42.60
C ALA A 100 -1.79 -10.53 43.61
N ASP A 101 -1.67 -10.11 44.87
CA ASP A 101 -2.73 -10.30 45.87
C ASP A 101 -3.78 -9.19 45.79
N ALA A 102 -5.05 -9.57 45.84
CA ALA A 102 -6.18 -8.67 45.96
C ALA A 102 -7.08 -9.15 47.11
N ASP A 103 -7.13 -8.39 48.21
CA ASP A 103 -8.04 -8.66 49.31
C ASP A 103 -8.49 -7.35 49.99
N ALA A 104 -9.65 -7.36 50.63
CA ALA A 104 -10.29 -6.19 51.20
C ALA A 104 -10.96 -6.51 52.53
N LEU A 105 -10.98 -5.56 53.48
CA LEU A 105 -12.15 -5.34 54.36
C LEU A 105 -12.05 -4.05 55.20
N ALA A 106 -13.22 -3.54 55.58
CA ALA A 106 -13.42 -2.19 56.12
C ALA A 106 -13.23 -2.05 57.64
N ARG A 107 -13.07 -0.79 58.10
CA ARG A 107 -13.65 -0.29 59.37
C ARG A 107 -13.82 1.24 59.38
N LEU A 108 -15.01 1.69 59.76
CA LEU A 108 -15.38 3.11 59.99
C LEU A 108 -15.02 3.54 61.44
N PRO A 109 -14.99 4.86 61.73
CA PRO A 109 -16.18 5.45 62.34
C PRO A 109 -16.55 6.89 61.92
N LEU A 110 -17.85 7.10 61.66
CA LEU A 110 -18.71 8.22 62.06
C LEU A 110 -18.19 9.68 62.06
N GLY A 111 -18.85 10.56 61.30
CA GLY A 111 -18.76 12.02 61.47
C GLY A 111 -19.56 12.84 60.44
N ASP A 112 -20.85 13.11 60.71
CA ASP A 112 -21.61 14.14 59.99
C ASP A 112 -21.23 15.55 60.47
N VAL A 113 -21.11 16.51 59.55
CA VAL A 113 -21.87 17.79 59.49
C VAL A 113 -21.36 18.65 58.32
N ARG A 114 -22.24 19.55 57.82
CA ARG A 114 -22.07 20.28 56.55
C ARG A 114 -21.23 21.55 56.65
N ALA A 115 -20.48 21.79 55.58
CA ALA A 115 -20.31 23.04 54.82
C ALA A 115 -19.83 24.33 55.50
N ASP A 116 -18.95 25.02 54.79
CA ASP A 116 -19.22 26.43 54.43
C ASP A 116 -18.88 26.67 52.95
N ARG A 117 -19.48 27.70 52.34
CA ARG A 117 -19.20 28.20 50.97
C ARG A 117 -18.94 29.70 51.05
N VAL A 118 -17.88 30.21 50.42
CA VAL A 118 -17.81 31.58 49.88
C VAL A 118 -16.93 31.58 48.64
N ASP A 119 -17.38 32.23 47.57
CA ASP A 119 -16.60 32.48 46.36
C ASP A 119 -15.55 33.60 46.55
N VAL A 120 -14.39 33.47 45.91
CA VAL A 120 -13.65 34.63 45.37
C VAL A 120 -13.15 34.24 43.98
N ALA A 121 -13.43 35.10 43.00
CA ALA A 121 -12.76 35.07 41.71
C ALA A 121 -11.94 36.35 41.57
N ASP A 122 -10.65 36.20 41.32
CA ASP A 122 -9.71 37.17 40.72
C ASP A 122 -8.38 36.43 40.50
N ASP A 123 -7.46 37.02 39.72
CA ASP A 123 -6.29 36.40 39.07
C ASP A 123 -6.70 35.33 38.00
N LEU A 124 -6.21 35.35 36.75
CA LEU A 124 -5.02 36.01 36.17
C LEU A 124 -5.33 36.65 34.80
N VAL A 125 -4.78 37.85 34.52
CA VAL A 125 -4.61 38.34 33.13
C VAL A 125 -3.31 39.16 32.96
N ALA A 126 -2.57 38.83 31.90
CA ALA A 126 -1.44 39.50 31.22
C ALA A 126 -0.70 40.73 31.83
N GLY A 127 0.63 40.64 31.82
CA GLY A 127 1.58 41.76 31.82
C GLY A 127 2.67 41.53 30.75
N HIS A 128 3.16 42.59 30.09
CA HIS A 128 3.89 42.49 28.81
C HIS A 128 5.43 42.51 28.89
N ALA A 129 6.03 41.74 27.96
CA ALA A 129 7.18 42.04 27.09
C ALA A 129 8.53 42.55 27.65
N GLY A 130 9.60 41.95 27.14
CA GLY A 130 10.95 42.51 27.08
C GLY A 130 11.74 41.87 25.93
N GLU A 131 12.38 42.69 25.09
CA GLU A 131 13.28 42.25 24.03
C GLU A 131 14.66 41.89 24.60
N LEU A 132 15.37 40.94 24.00
CA LEU A 132 16.82 40.77 24.16
C LEU A 132 17.46 40.37 22.82
N ASP A 133 18.67 40.87 22.58
CA ASP A 133 19.39 40.80 21.31
C ASP A 133 19.88 39.40 20.91
N ALA A 134 20.15 39.23 19.62
CA ALA A 134 20.74 38.03 19.05
C ALA A 134 22.17 37.79 19.55
N GLY A 135 22.41 36.61 20.13
CA GLY A 135 23.74 36.05 20.38
C GLY A 135 24.12 35.04 19.29
N VAL A 136 25.40 34.96 18.93
CA VAL A 136 25.92 33.94 18.00
C VAL A 136 26.15 32.64 18.76
N GLU A 137 25.38 31.60 18.46
CA GLU A 137 25.65 30.25 18.96
C GLU A 137 26.53 29.46 17.97
N THR A 138 27.71 29.05 18.45
CA THR A 138 28.54 28.06 17.76
C THR A 138 28.09 26.67 18.18
N LEU A 139 27.25 26.04 17.37
CA LEU A 139 26.70 24.71 17.65
C LEU A 139 27.74 23.63 17.30
N LEU A 140 27.99 22.72 18.24
CA LEU A 140 28.88 21.56 18.02
C LEU A 140 28.14 20.46 17.26
N ARG A 141 28.87 19.70 16.44
CA ARG A 141 28.35 18.51 15.76
C ARG A 141 28.14 17.38 16.78
N ASP A 142 26.89 17.12 17.15
CA ASP A 142 26.50 15.81 17.69
C ASP A 142 25.96 14.94 16.56
N LEU A 143 26.51 13.72 16.46
CA LEU A 143 26.19 12.76 15.41
C LEU A 143 25.01 11.88 15.84
N VAL A 144 24.00 11.73 14.99
CA VAL A 144 23.01 10.67 15.13
C VAL A 144 23.67 9.34 14.75
N ALA A 145 24.21 8.65 15.76
CA ALA A 145 24.80 7.33 15.56
C ALA A 145 23.71 6.28 15.30
N VAL A 146 23.94 5.42 14.30
CA VAL A 146 23.12 4.23 14.06
C VAL A 146 23.22 3.28 15.25
N ALA A 147 22.11 2.67 15.65
CA ALA A 147 22.09 1.70 16.74
C ALA A 147 22.78 0.39 16.32
N ASP A 148 24.00 0.17 16.79
CA ASP A 148 24.69 -1.11 16.71
C ASP A 148 24.09 -2.11 17.73
N ALA A 149 23.93 -3.37 17.31
CA ALA A 149 23.19 -4.38 18.05
C ALA A 149 24.00 -5.68 18.21
N ALA A 150 24.10 -6.14 19.46
CA ALA A 150 24.78 -7.38 19.88
C ALA A 150 26.33 -7.36 19.96
N GLY A 151 26.91 -6.28 20.50
CA GLY A 151 28.23 -6.34 21.14
C GLY A 151 28.16 -6.95 22.54
N LEU A 152 28.62 -8.19 22.72
CA LEU A 152 28.87 -8.78 24.04
C LEU A 152 30.32 -8.49 24.48
N ASP A 153 30.49 -7.67 25.52
CA ASP A 153 31.78 -7.56 26.24
C ASP A 153 31.57 -7.41 27.75
N GLY A 154 32.60 -7.74 28.54
CA GLY A 154 32.45 -8.11 29.95
C GLY A 154 33.15 -7.22 31.00
N ASP A 155 32.80 -7.50 32.25
CA ASP A 155 33.49 -7.13 33.50
C ASP A 155 33.72 -5.64 33.87
N ALA A 156 32.76 -5.16 34.69
CA ALA A 156 32.96 -4.81 36.10
C ALA A 156 33.58 -3.44 36.52
N ASP A 157 32.88 -2.80 37.48
CA ASP A 157 33.30 -1.58 38.18
C ASP A 157 34.63 -1.68 38.94
N LEU A 158 35.43 -0.60 38.90
CA LEU A 158 36.34 -0.24 40.00
C LEU A 158 36.35 1.27 40.30
N VAL A 159 35.99 1.62 41.54
CA VAL A 159 35.91 3.00 42.03
C VAL A 159 37.17 3.42 42.80
N ARG A 160 37.84 4.51 42.34
CA ARG A 160 38.70 5.49 43.08
C ARG A 160 39.58 6.27 42.08
N GLY A 161 39.93 7.56 42.24
CA GLY A 161 39.49 8.57 43.21
C GLY A 161 40.62 9.50 43.70
N GLY A 162 40.51 10.82 43.48
CA GLY A 162 41.25 11.87 44.24
C GLY A 162 41.93 13.01 43.46
N PHE A 163 41.63 14.26 43.87
CA PHE A 163 42.43 15.52 43.83
C PHE A 163 43.21 15.96 42.56
N GLY A 164 42.99 17.21 42.11
CA GLY A 164 43.69 17.83 40.95
C GLY A 164 43.59 19.35 40.80
N ASP A 165 43.78 20.10 41.89
CA ASP A 165 43.83 21.57 42.07
C ASP A 165 44.34 22.49 40.91
N ARG A 166 43.81 23.74 40.82
CA ARG A 166 44.28 24.97 40.08
C ARG A 166 43.87 25.18 38.61
N LEU A 167 43.97 26.39 38.02
CA LEU A 167 43.63 27.80 38.41
C LEU A 167 44.00 28.71 37.22
N LEU A 168 43.15 29.68 36.87
CA LEU A 168 43.42 30.67 35.80
C LEU A 168 44.45 31.74 36.22
N ARG A 169 45.31 32.14 35.27
CA ARG A 169 46.13 33.39 35.12
C ARG A 169 47.21 33.12 34.05
N ASP A 170 47.69 34.03 33.21
CA ASP A 170 47.39 35.43 32.87
C ASP A 170 47.80 35.62 31.39
N PHE A 171 47.28 36.62 30.65
CA PHE A 171 48.16 37.63 30.05
C PHE A 171 47.42 38.91 29.60
N GLU A 172 48.17 40.02 29.65
CA GLU A 172 47.71 41.41 29.64
C GLU A 172 47.89 42.14 28.28
N VAL A 173 47.21 43.30 28.18
CA VAL A 173 47.59 44.50 27.37
C VAL A 173 47.45 44.42 25.84
N GLY A 174 46.91 45.45 25.16
CA GLY A 174 46.35 46.70 25.69
C GLY A 174 45.86 47.71 24.63
N ALA A 175 45.26 48.80 25.12
CA ALA A 175 44.36 49.70 24.38
C ALA A 175 45.01 50.73 23.45
N ARG A 176 44.18 51.36 22.60
CA ARG A 176 44.10 52.83 22.48
C ARG A 176 42.77 53.35 21.90
N LEU A 177 42.49 54.63 22.20
CA LEU A 177 41.27 55.39 21.89
C LEU A 177 41.44 56.33 20.69
N GLY A 178 40.33 56.85 20.16
CA GLY A 178 40.30 57.98 19.23
C GLY A 178 38.88 58.45 18.88
N ASP A 179 38.42 59.54 19.52
CA ASP A 179 37.10 60.16 19.28
C ASP A 179 37.05 60.99 17.97
N PHE A 180 35.85 61.23 17.42
CA PHE A 180 35.18 62.55 17.56
C PHE A 180 33.81 62.68 16.84
N ASP A 181 32.97 63.57 17.39
CA ASP A 181 31.61 63.92 16.95
C ASP A 181 31.50 64.60 15.56
N ARG A 182 30.33 64.49 14.90
CA ARG A 182 29.30 65.59 14.89
C ARG A 182 27.97 65.23 14.22
N ALA A 183 26.96 66.08 14.46
CA ALA A 183 25.53 65.80 14.23
C ALA A 183 24.74 66.99 13.60
N HIS A 184 23.42 66.77 13.44
CA HIS A 184 22.31 67.71 13.11
C HIS A 184 21.94 67.97 11.64
N GLY A 185 20.62 67.96 11.36
CA GLY A 185 20.01 68.50 10.13
C GLY A 185 18.54 68.08 9.87
N LEU A 186 17.55 68.67 10.56
CA LEU A 186 16.10 68.48 10.30
C LEU A 186 15.56 69.48 9.24
N GLY A 187 14.57 69.09 8.41
CA GLY A 187 13.96 69.99 7.41
C GLY A 187 12.66 69.50 6.72
N HIS A 188 11.51 70.00 7.16
CA HIS A 188 10.14 69.58 6.78
C HIS A 188 9.66 69.70 5.31
N MET A 189 8.79 68.76 4.93
CA MET A 189 7.53 68.85 4.14
C MET A 189 7.35 69.85 2.97
N ARG A 190 6.92 69.33 1.81
CA ARG A 190 5.55 69.48 1.21
C ARG A 190 5.41 68.60 -0.04
N GLY A 191 4.19 68.27 -0.48
CA GLY A 191 3.91 67.50 -1.71
C GLY A 191 2.59 67.91 -2.38
N ILE A 192 2.23 67.35 -3.56
CA ILE A 192 0.92 67.53 -4.20
C ILE A 192 0.62 66.51 -5.35
N GLU A 193 -0.62 66.01 -5.37
CA GLU A 193 -1.45 65.45 -6.48
C GLU A 193 -1.07 64.21 -7.34
N ARG A 194 -2.14 63.66 -7.96
CA ARG A 194 -2.20 62.47 -8.83
C ARG A 194 -2.66 62.87 -10.25
N ARG A 195 -2.25 62.12 -11.30
CA ARG A 195 -3.15 61.58 -12.36
C ARG A 195 -2.43 60.62 -13.32
N ALA A 196 -3.21 59.84 -14.07
CA ALA A 196 -2.77 58.88 -15.09
C ALA A 196 -3.30 59.27 -16.48
N VAL A 197 -2.84 58.61 -17.57
CA VAL A 197 -3.66 58.17 -18.75
C VAL A 197 -2.82 57.40 -19.80
N SER A 198 -3.52 56.57 -20.58
CA SER A 198 -3.10 55.64 -21.65
C SER A 198 -2.58 56.25 -22.97
N SER A 199 -1.72 55.50 -23.68
CA SER A 199 -1.68 55.36 -25.16
C SER A 199 -0.87 54.09 -25.54
N ALA A 200 -1.19 53.19 -26.48
CA ALA A 200 -1.98 53.14 -27.71
C ALA A 200 -1.14 53.15 -29.04
N VAL A 201 -1.12 51.97 -29.69
CA VAL A 201 -0.79 51.56 -31.08
C VAL A 201 -0.49 52.62 -32.17
N PRO A 202 0.50 52.35 -33.04
CA PRO A 202 0.44 52.65 -34.49
C PRO A 202 0.50 51.40 -35.39
N GLY A 203 0.13 51.52 -36.67
CA GLY A 203 0.19 50.43 -37.67
C GLY A 203 0.16 50.94 -39.13
N THR A 204 -0.14 50.05 -40.09
CA THR A 204 -0.14 50.23 -41.59
C THR A 204 1.26 50.20 -42.25
N THR A 205 1.50 49.73 -43.50
CA THR A 205 0.61 49.22 -44.59
C THR A 205 1.35 48.37 -45.66
N ASN A 206 0.64 47.44 -46.35
CA ASN A 206 0.87 46.95 -47.74
C ASN A 206 2.18 46.15 -48.06
N ARG A 207 2.30 45.28 -49.11
CA ARG A 207 1.43 44.81 -50.24
C ARG A 207 2.03 43.55 -50.92
N LEU A 208 1.19 42.61 -51.43
CA LEU A 208 1.41 41.69 -52.60
C LEU A 208 2.58 40.65 -52.54
N SER A 209 2.58 39.48 -53.22
CA SER A 209 1.56 38.74 -54.00
C SER A 209 1.96 37.28 -54.36
N LEU A 210 0.96 36.37 -54.38
CA LEU A 210 0.71 35.23 -55.31
C LEU A 210 1.82 34.22 -55.71
N ASP A 211 1.60 32.93 -55.36
CA ASP A 211 1.45 31.72 -56.23
C ASP A 211 1.92 30.43 -55.51
N ALA A 212 1.47 29.19 -55.80
CA ALA A 212 0.23 28.68 -56.40
C ALA A 212 0.00 27.19 -55.97
N ARG A 213 -1.23 26.66 -56.07
CA ARG A 213 -1.61 25.28 -55.64
C ARG A 213 -1.22 24.20 -56.68
N PRO A 214 -1.24 22.89 -56.34
CA PRO A 214 -2.48 22.11 -56.61
C PRO A 214 -2.80 20.90 -55.69
N THR A 215 -4.08 20.79 -55.29
CA THR A 215 -4.82 19.54 -54.95
C THR A 215 -4.37 18.72 -53.72
N LYS A 216 -5.21 17.86 -53.10
CA LYS A 216 -6.50 17.26 -53.52
C LYS A 216 -7.48 17.17 -52.33
N ARG A 217 -8.80 17.17 -52.59
CA ARG A 217 -9.83 16.93 -51.57
C ARG A 217 -10.30 15.47 -51.62
N VAL A 218 -10.50 14.87 -50.46
CA VAL A 218 -11.52 13.83 -50.23
C VAL A 218 -12.51 14.39 -49.20
N ARG A 219 -13.78 13.94 -49.25
CA ARG A 219 -14.80 14.25 -48.25
C ARG A 219 -15.13 12.97 -47.48
N SER A 220 -15.01 13.00 -46.16
CA SER A 220 -15.90 12.26 -45.26
C SER A 220 -16.73 13.28 -44.48
N ALA A 221 -17.83 12.86 -43.88
CA ALA A 221 -18.78 13.74 -43.19
C ALA A 221 -19.04 13.24 -41.77
N CYS A 222 -18.46 13.92 -40.78
CA CYS A 222 -18.82 13.70 -39.38
C CYS A 222 -20.22 14.28 -39.13
N GLN A 223 -21.14 13.43 -38.63
CA GLN A 223 -22.29 13.90 -37.87
C GLN A 223 -21.87 14.02 -36.40
N PRO A 224 -22.27 15.08 -35.67
CA PRO A 224 -22.10 15.11 -34.23
C PRO A 224 -23.18 14.24 -33.56
N VAL A 225 -22.77 13.11 -32.99
CA VAL A 225 -23.61 12.37 -32.04
C VAL A 225 -23.38 12.99 -30.66
N THR A 226 -24.27 13.88 -30.25
CA THR A 226 -24.29 14.44 -28.88
C THR A 226 -25.51 13.90 -28.15
N SER A 227 -25.30 12.97 -27.23
CA SER A 227 -26.33 12.43 -26.35
C SER A 227 -26.93 13.53 -25.45
N PRO A 228 -28.28 13.65 -25.31
CA PRO A 228 -28.88 14.76 -24.57
C PRO A 228 -28.63 14.77 -23.05
N GLY A 229 -28.16 13.66 -22.46
CA GLY A 229 -28.02 13.48 -21.01
C GLY A 229 -27.02 14.44 -20.36
N ARG A 230 -25.75 14.43 -20.80
CA ARG A 230 -24.63 15.16 -20.18
C ARG A 230 -24.83 16.69 -20.06
N LEU A 231 -25.72 17.28 -20.85
CA LEU A 231 -26.08 18.71 -20.75
C LEU A 231 -27.11 19.02 -19.65
N ARG A 232 -27.93 18.04 -19.25
CA ARG A 232 -29.08 18.27 -18.35
C ARG A 232 -28.65 18.37 -16.88
N ASN A 233 -27.77 17.47 -16.42
CA ASN A 233 -27.26 17.49 -15.05
C ASN A 233 -26.36 18.72 -14.79
N ARG A 234 -25.49 19.09 -15.75
CA ARG A 234 -24.70 20.33 -15.66
C ARG A 234 -25.58 21.59 -15.51
N PHE A 235 -26.72 21.66 -16.17
CA PHE A 235 -27.63 22.81 -16.08
C PHE A 235 -28.43 22.89 -14.76
N HIS A 236 -28.63 21.79 -14.03
CA HIS A 236 -29.24 21.81 -12.69
C HIS A 236 -28.21 22.08 -11.58
N ARG A 237 -27.01 21.46 -11.60
CA ARG A 237 -25.92 21.82 -10.65
C ARG A 237 -25.62 23.34 -10.71
N PHE A 238 -25.58 23.95 -11.90
CA PHE A 238 -25.26 25.38 -12.08
C PHE A 238 -26.26 26.39 -11.44
N VAL A 239 -27.49 25.98 -11.12
CA VAL A 239 -28.53 26.89 -10.57
C VAL A 239 -28.61 26.84 -9.03
N ARG A 240 -28.08 25.80 -8.40
CA ARG A 240 -27.89 25.73 -6.92
C ARG A 240 -26.54 26.27 -6.47
N ARG A 241 -25.46 26.00 -7.21
CA ARG A 241 -24.05 26.29 -6.81
C ARG A 241 -23.70 27.79 -6.88
N ARG A 242 -24.12 28.59 -5.88
CA ARG A 242 -23.57 29.96 -5.69
C ARG A 242 -23.57 30.50 -4.25
N SER A 243 -23.21 29.66 -3.30
CA SER A 243 -22.68 30.04 -1.98
C SER A 243 -21.19 29.70 -1.94
N MET A 244 -20.31 30.65 -1.60
CA MET A 244 -18.87 30.37 -1.50
C MET A 244 -18.57 29.65 -0.17
N PRO A 245 -17.74 28.60 -0.14
CA PRO A 245 -17.28 27.98 1.10
C PRO A 245 -16.24 28.91 1.77
N GLN A 246 -16.70 29.82 2.63
CA GLN A 246 -15.82 30.70 3.44
C GLN A 246 -15.61 30.20 4.88
N GLU A 247 -16.09 29.01 5.23
CA GLU A 247 -15.98 28.47 6.61
C GLU A 247 -15.23 27.13 6.73
N THR A 248 -15.20 26.28 5.69
CA THR A 248 -14.56 24.93 5.72
C THR A 248 -13.17 24.86 5.06
N GLY A 249 -12.81 25.80 4.18
CA GLY A 249 -11.48 25.82 3.55
C GLY A 249 -11.25 24.84 2.39
N TYR A 250 -12.29 24.13 1.93
CA TYR A 250 -12.26 23.28 0.73
C TYR A 250 -13.57 23.42 -0.07
N ASP A 251 -13.59 22.93 -1.31
CA ASP A 251 -14.80 22.90 -2.14
C ASP A 251 -15.55 21.55 -2.00
N PRO A 252 -16.75 21.50 -1.40
CA PRO A 252 -17.54 20.26 -1.26
C PRO A 252 -18.20 19.82 -2.58
N ASP A 253 -18.08 20.62 -3.65
CA ASP A 253 -18.63 20.33 -4.97
C ASP A 253 -17.67 19.59 -5.93
N LEU A 254 -16.46 19.25 -5.44
CA LEU A 254 -15.40 18.46 -6.08
C LEU A 254 -15.57 16.94 -5.90
N GLY A 255 -15.12 16.19 -6.91
CA GLY A 255 -15.49 14.79 -7.18
C GLY A 255 -16.90 14.65 -7.76
N ASN A 256 -17.21 13.47 -8.31
CA ASN A 256 -18.51 13.22 -8.95
C ASN A 256 -19.30 12.06 -8.33
N LYS A 257 -18.66 10.90 -8.10
CA LYS A 257 -19.20 9.74 -7.37
C LYS A 257 -18.12 9.16 -6.46
N PHE A 258 -18.50 8.62 -5.30
CA PHE A 258 -17.56 8.06 -4.32
C PHE A 258 -17.96 6.66 -3.84
N VAL A 259 -16.98 5.76 -3.71
CA VAL A 259 -17.16 4.43 -3.08
C VAL A 259 -16.16 4.27 -1.95
N PHE A 260 -16.64 4.29 -0.70
CA PHE A 260 -15.79 4.19 0.49
C PHE A 260 -15.66 2.74 0.94
N VAL A 261 -14.45 2.18 0.90
CA VAL A 261 -14.15 0.79 1.24
C VAL A 261 -13.53 0.71 2.63
N THR A 262 -14.14 -0.07 3.52
CA THR A 262 -13.72 -0.22 4.93
C THR A 262 -13.49 -1.68 5.30
N GLY A 263 -12.62 -1.95 6.27
CA GLY A 263 -12.27 -3.31 6.72
C GLY A 263 -12.87 -3.69 8.07
N GLY A 264 -13.28 -4.95 8.19
CA GLY A 264 -13.83 -5.52 9.40
C GLY A 264 -13.10 -6.78 9.87
N VAL A 265 -13.18 -7.08 11.17
CA VAL A 265 -12.66 -8.30 11.83
C VAL A 265 -11.13 -8.39 11.94
N MET A 266 -10.38 -8.15 10.86
CA MET A 266 -8.91 -8.16 10.85
C MET A 266 -8.32 -7.39 9.65
N SER A 267 -7.05 -7.03 9.74
CA SER A 267 -6.22 -6.58 8.61
C SER A 267 -5.93 -7.74 7.63
N GLY A 268 -5.34 -7.43 6.46
CA GLY A 268 -4.91 -8.43 5.48
C GLY A 268 -6.01 -9.07 4.61
N LEU A 269 -7.29 -8.74 4.81
CA LEU A 269 -8.43 -9.36 4.08
C LEU A 269 -8.57 -8.99 2.58
N GLY A 270 -7.53 -8.48 1.92
CA GLY A 270 -7.62 -8.06 0.52
C GLY A 270 -8.58 -6.89 0.28
N LYS A 271 -8.62 -5.90 1.19
CA LYS A 271 -9.37 -4.64 1.00
C LYS A 271 -8.98 -3.97 -0.31
N GLY A 272 -7.69 -3.61 -0.46
CA GLY A 272 -7.13 -2.97 -1.64
C GLY A 272 -7.39 -3.77 -2.92
N ILE A 273 -7.19 -5.09 -2.91
CA ILE A 273 -7.49 -5.95 -4.08
C ILE A 273 -8.98 -5.92 -4.42
N THR A 274 -9.89 -5.95 -3.45
CA THR A 274 -11.35 -5.84 -3.69
C THR A 274 -11.72 -4.48 -4.29
N ALA A 275 -11.13 -3.40 -3.77
CA ALA A 275 -11.37 -2.03 -4.22
C ALA A 275 -10.79 -1.76 -5.62
N ALA A 276 -9.55 -2.17 -5.87
CA ALA A 276 -8.88 -2.10 -7.17
C ALA A 276 -9.59 -2.95 -8.22
N SER A 277 -10.13 -4.11 -7.83
CA SER A 277 -10.93 -4.98 -8.71
C SER A 277 -12.25 -4.30 -9.14
N LEU A 278 -12.99 -3.70 -8.20
CA LEU A 278 -14.17 -2.89 -8.54
C LEU A 278 -13.80 -1.73 -9.48
N GLY A 279 -12.68 -1.05 -9.21
CA GLY A 279 -12.16 -0.01 -10.08
C GLY A 279 -11.85 -0.49 -11.49
N ARG A 280 -11.25 -1.69 -11.64
CA ARG A 280 -11.00 -2.33 -12.94
C ARG A 280 -12.29 -2.62 -13.70
N LEU A 281 -13.33 -3.10 -13.03
CA LEU A 281 -14.62 -3.38 -13.68
C LEU A 281 -15.31 -2.09 -14.14
N LEU A 282 -15.28 -1.03 -13.33
CA LEU A 282 -15.81 0.29 -13.72
C LEU A 282 -14.99 0.92 -14.87
N THR A 283 -13.67 0.71 -14.90
CA THR A 283 -12.80 1.11 -16.03
C THR A 283 -13.16 0.32 -17.30
N ASN A 284 -13.38 -0.99 -17.21
CA ASN A 284 -13.86 -1.83 -18.31
C ASN A 284 -15.26 -1.40 -18.82
N ALA A 285 -16.09 -0.81 -17.94
CA ALA A 285 -17.39 -0.24 -18.26
C ALA A 285 -17.32 1.20 -18.85
N GLY A 286 -16.13 1.79 -18.95
CA GLY A 286 -15.88 3.05 -19.66
C GLY A 286 -15.92 4.33 -18.82
N PHE A 287 -15.77 4.25 -17.50
CA PHE A 287 -15.67 5.41 -16.60
C PHE A 287 -14.22 5.83 -16.33
N ASP A 288 -13.98 7.13 -16.14
CA ASP A 288 -12.73 7.62 -15.55
C ASP A 288 -12.72 7.32 -14.03
N VAL A 289 -11.87 6.39 -13.59
CA VAL A 289 -11.76 5.93 -12.21
C VAL A 289 -10.42 6.33 -11.60
N THR A 290 -10.44 6.84 -10.37
CA THR A 290 -9.24 6.96 -9.51
C THR A 290 -9.47 6.29 -8.15
N ALA A 291 -8.40 6.10 -7.38
CA ALA A 291 -8.47 5.63 -6.01
C ALA A 291 -7.62 6.45 -5.04
N VAL A 292 -8.08 6.56 -3.79
CA VAL A 292 -7.38 7.20 -2.67
C VAL A 292 -7.20 6.18 -1.57
N LYS A 293 -5.96 5.98 -1.12
CA LYS A 293 -5.62 5.12 0.02
C LYS A 293 -5.40 5.99 1.26
N VAL A 294 -6.21 5.75 2.28
CA VAL A 294 -6.13 6.42 3.57
C VAL A 294 -5.42 5.50 4.56
N ASP A 295 -4.30 5.97 5.08
CA ASP A 295 -3.40 5.23 5.95
C ASP A 295 -3.41 5.79 7.38
N PRO A 296 -3.87 5.00 8.37
CA PRO A 296 -4.03 5.51 9.73
C PRO A 296 -2.71 5.66 10.51
N TYR A 297 -1.58 5.19 9.99
CA TYR A 297 -0.27 5.30 10.63
C TYR A 297 0.23 6.76 10.73
N LEU A 298 1.13 7.02 11.69
CA LEU A 298 1.63 8.36 12.01
C LEU A 298 2.79 8.86 11.15
N ASN A 299 3.45 7.98 10.39
CA ASN A 299 4.46 8.39 9.42
C ASN A 299 3.85 9.31 8.34
N VAL A 300 4.62 10.27 7.86
CA VAL A 300 4.19 11.19 6.78
C VAL A 300 4.20 10.46 5.43
N ASP A 301 5.25 9.67 5.22
CA ASP A 301 5.59 8.86 4.05
C ASP A 301 5.91 7.42 4.46
N ALA A 302 5.98 6.52 3.48
CA ALA A 302 6.54 5.17 3.69
C ALA A 302 8.08 5.14 3.60
N GLY A 303 8.73 6.20 3.13
CA GLY A 303 10.17 6.26 2.88
C GLY A 303 11.04 5.98 4.11
N THR A 304 10.53 6.37 5.28
CA THR A 304 11.13 6.14 6.60
C THR A 304 10.85 4.77 7.23
N MET A 305 10.00 3.93 6.63
CA MET A 305 9.54 2.67 7.22
C MET A 305 10.46 1.49 6.87
N ASN A 306 10.50 0.49 7.75
CA ASN A 306 11.33 -0.71 7.59
C ASN A 306 10.62 -1.76 6.72
N PRO A 307 11.17 -2.19 5.56
CA PRO A 307 10.47 -3.11 4.66
C PRO A 307 10.09 -4.46 5.27
N TYR A 308 10.83 -4.94 6.28
CA TYR A 308 10.47 -6.16 7.02
C TYR A 308 9.13 -6.07 7.79
N GLN A 309 8.59 -4.87 7.99
CA GLN A 309 7.40 -4.64 8.82
C GLN A 309 6.17 -4.17 8.03
N HIS A 310 6.39 -3.65 6.82
CA HIS A 310 5.37 -2.97 6.01
C HIS A 310 5.50 -3.24 4.50
N GLY A 311 6.38 -4.16 4.09
CA GLY A 311 6.62 -4.48 2.67
C GLY A 311 7.46 -3.42 1.95
N GLU A 312 7.49 -3.53 0.63
CA GLU A 312 8.18 -2.62 -0.28
C GLU A 312 7.66 -1.17 -0.21
N VAL A 313 8.58 -0.19 -0.18
CA VAL A 313 8.23 1.23 -0.34
C VAL A 313 7.99 1.50 -1.82
N TYR A 314 6.72 1.72 -2.18
CA TYR A 314 6.34 2.02 -3.55
C TYR A 314 6.57 3.52 -3.86
N VAL A 315 6.98 3.83 -5.09
CA VAL A 315 7.29 5.21 -5.51
C VAL A 315 6.35 5.66 -6.61
N LEU A 316 5.70 6.80 -6.39
CA LEU A 316 4.77 7.43 -7.32
C LEU A 316 5.49 8.35 -8.33
N LYS A 317 4.75 8.79 -9.36
CA LYS A 317 5.29 9.59 -10.47
C LYS A 317 5.92 10.91 -10.03
N ASP A 318 5.33 11.56 -9.03
CA ASP A 318 5.78 12.83 -8.45
C ASP A 318 6.89 12.66 -7.39
N GLY A 319 7.26 11.42 -7.07
CA GLY A 319 8.23 11.10 -6.02
C GLY A 319 7.63 10.84 -4.65
N GLY A 320 6.30 10.76 -4.52
CA GLY A 320 5.67 10.30 -3.29
C GLY A 320 6.10 8.87 -2.92
N GLU A 321 6.69 8.70 -1.74
CA GLU A 321 7.02 7.40 -1.14
C GLU A 321 5.83 6.90 -0.32
N VAL A 322 5.23 5.79 -0.75
CA VAL A 322 3.91 5.32 -0.26
C VAL A 322 3.88 3.82 0.02
N ASP A 323 2.83 3.41 0.72
CA ASP A 323 2.51 2.01 1.00
C ASP A 323 2.22 1.21 -0.30
N LEU A 324 2.53 -0.08 -0.28
CA LEU A 324 2.42 -1.03 -1.39
C LEU A 324 1.02 -1.05 -2.04
N ASP A 325 -0.03 -0.82 -1.25
CA ASP A 325 -1.42 -0.84 -1.74
C ASP A 325 -1.65 0.10 -2.93
N LEU A 326 -0.93 1.23 -3.05
CA LEU A 326 -1.04 2.12 -4.21
C LEU A 326 -0.46 1.49 -5.49
N GLY A 327 0.55 0.63 -5.37
CA GLY A 327 1.04 -0.18 -6.49
C GLY A 327 -0.04 -1.13 -7.03
N ASN A 328 -0.92 -1.65 -6.17
CA ASN A 328 -2.04 -2.48 -6.62
C ASN A 328 -3.10 -1.64 -7.36
N TYR A 329 -3.44 -0.45 -6.88
CA TYR A 329 -4.34 0.45 -7.61
C TYR A 329 -3.76 0.86 -8.97
N GLU A 330 -2.48 1.23 -9.03
CA GLU A 330 -1.79 1.53 -10.29
C GLU A 330 -1.77 0.34 -11.27
N ARG A 331 -1.49 -0.89 -10.79
CA ARG A 331 -1.49 -2.12 -11.61
C ARG A 331 -2.85 -2.43 -12.22
N PHE A 332 -3.93 -2.33 -11.43
CA PHE A 332 -5.27 -2.69 -11.89
C PHE A 332 -5.89 -1.60 -12.79
N LEU A 333 -5.74 -0.33 -12.44
CA LEU A 333 -6.34 0.80 -13.17
C LEU A 333 -5.56 1.23 -14.43
N ASP A 334 -4.28 0.85 -14.55
CA ASP A 334 -3.33 1.32 -15.59
C ASP A 334 -3.21 2.86 -15.64
N VAL A 335 -3.07 3.47 -14.45
CA VAL A 335 -2.80 4.91 -14.28
C VAL A 335 -1.44 5.14 -13.62
N ASP A 336 -0.93 6.37 -13.70
CA ASP A 336 0.10 6.90 -12.80
C ASP A 336 -0.59 7.74 -11.71
N MET A 337 -0.28 7.51 -10.43
CA MET A 337 -0.78 8.28 -9.29
C MET A 337 0.26 9.29 -8.76
N THR A 338 -0.21 10.18 -7.87
CA THR A 338 0.58 11.21 -7.16
C THR A 338 0.44 11.08 -5.65
N SER A 339 1.33 11.70 -4.89
CA SER A 339 1.35 11.74 -3.42
C SER A 339 0.03 12.20 -2.76
N ASP A 340 -0.83 12.92 -3.48
CA ASP A 340 -2.19 13.32 -3.08
C ASP A 340 -3.15 12.13 -2.92
N HIS A 341 -2.92 11.04 -3.67
CA HIS A 341 -3.71 9.81 -3.64
C HIS A 341 -3.45 8.98 -2.36
N ASN A 342 -2.46 9.38 -1.54
CA ASN A 342 -2.11 8.75 -0.28
C ASN A 342 -2.27 9.73 0.90
N VAL A 343 -3.23 9.44 1.77
CA VAL A 343 -3.58 10.30 2.93
C VAL A 343 -3.15 9.61 4.23
N THR A 344 -2.01 10.01 4.78
CA THR A 344 -1.50 9.48 6.07
C THR A 344 -1.90 10.35 7.25
N THR A 345 -1.98 9.78 8.46
CA THR A 345 -2.20 10.58 9.68
C THR A 345 -1.07 11.58 9.91
N GLY A 346 0.17 11.23 9.50
CA GLY A 346 1.30 12.15 9.49
C GLY A 346 1.05 13.40 8.63
N LYS A 347 0.73 13.22 7.34
CA LYS A 347 0.43 14.33 6.40
C LYS A 347 -0.68 15.25 6.91
N VAL A 348 -1.79 14.66 7.37
CA VAL A 348 -2.96 15.42 7.84
C VAL A 348 -2.64 16.22 9.11
N TYR A 349 -1.99 15.61 10.10
CA TYR A 349 -1.67 16.31 11.35
C TYR A 349 -0.57 17.36 11.16
N GLN A 350 0.41 17.11 10.28
CA GLN A 350 1.43 18.09 9.94
C GLN A 350 0.80 19.37 9.33
N GLU A 351 0.00 19.23 8.28
CA GLU A 351 -0.69 20.35 7.63
C GLU A 351 -1.53 21.18 8.62
N VAL A 352 -2.32 20.51 9.47
CA VAL A 352 -3.18 21.19 10.46
C VAL A 352 -2.36 21.92 11.52
N ILE A 353 -1.18 21.40 11.90
CA ILE A 353 -0.26 22.07 12.84
C ILE A 353 0.47 23.24 12.16
N GLU A 354 0.83 23.13 10.89
CA GLU A 354 1.51 24.19 10.14
C GLU A 354 0.56 25.37 9.85
N ARG A 355 -0.70 25.11 9.47
CA ARG A 355 -1.76 26.13 9.34
C ARG A 355 -2.11 26.82 10.67
N GLU A 356 -2.02 26.10 11.79
CA GLU A 356 -2.16 26.68 13.14
C GLU A 356 -1.05 27.70 13.41
N ARG A 357 0.20 27.33 13.15
CA ARG A 357 1.37 28.21 13.34
C ARG A 357 1.43 29.37 12.35
N ALA A 358 0.91 29.21 11.14
CA ALA A 358 0.71 30.29 10.18
C ALA A 358 -0.37 31.30 10.64
N GLY A 359 -1.28 30.87 11.51
CA GLY A 359 -2.38 31.67 12.05
C GLY A 359 -3.68 31.61 11.25
N ASP A 360 -3.81 30.67 10.31
CA ASP A 360 -4.93 30.58 9.36
C ASP A 360 -6.29 30.37 10.06
N TYR A 361 -6.29 29.67 11.20
CA TYR A 361 -7.48 29.48 12.04
C TYR A 361 -7.85 30.73 12.88
N LEU A 362 -7.20 31.87 12.64
CA LEU A 362 -7.50 33.18 13.24
C LEU A 362 -7.43 33.19 14.79
N GLY A 363 -6.54 32.38 15.37
CA GLY A 363 -6.40 32.23 16.83
C GLY A 363 -7.55 31.47 17.52
N LYS A 364 -8.39 30.76 16.76
CA LYS A 364 -9.36 29.79 17.31
C LYS A 364 -8.63 28.52 17.78
N THR A 365 -9.22 27.80 18.71
CA THR A 365 -8.71 26.50 19.18
C THR A 365 -8.89 25.42 18.11
N VAL A 366 -7.76 24.89 17.60
CA VAL A 366 -7.74 23.74 16.69
C VAL A 366 -8.12 22.46 17.44
N GLN A 367 -8.87 21.58 16.77
CA GLN A 367 -9.48 20.36 17.29
C GLN A 367 -9.67 19.35 16.15
N VAL A 368 -9.69 18.05 16.45
CA VAL A 368 -9.90 16.97 15.45
C VAL A 368 -11.16 17.23 14.61
N ILE A 369 -12.27 17.57 15.27
CA ILE A 369 -13.49 18.04 14.62
C ILE A 369 -13.57 19.57 14.79
N PRO A 370 -13.77 20.38 13.73
CA PRO A 370 -13.83 19.97 12.33
C PRO A 370 -12.46 19.90 11.64
N HIS A 371 -11.39 20.49 12.20
CA HIS A 371 -10.17 20.85 11.44
C HIS A 371 -9.40 19.67 10.81
N VAL A 372 -9.26 18.55 11.51
CA VAL A 372 -8.62 17.33 10.97
C VAL A 372 -9.59 16.63 10.01
N THR A 373 -10.87 16.55 10.36
CA THR A 373 -11.89 15.95 9.49
C THR A 373 -12.10 16.72 8.19
N ASP A 374 -11.97 18.05 8.20
CA ASP A 374 -12.05 18.92 7.03
C ASP A 374 -10.83 18.74 6.12
N ASP A 375 -9.62 18.58 6.66
CA ASP A 375 -8.42 18.31 5.84
C ASP A 375 -8.46 16.90 5.20
N ILE A 376 -9.01 15.91 5.90
CA ILE A 376 -9.28 14.57 5.34
C ILE A 376 -10.27 14.67 4.16
N LYS A 377 -11.43 15.33 4.37
CA LYS A 377 -12.45 15.52 3.31
C LYS A 377 -11.89 16.33 2.13
N ARG A 378 -11.06 17.33 2.40
CA ARG A 378 -10.36 18.14 1.39
C ARG A 378 -9.50 17.26 0.47
N ARG A 379 -8.55 16.50 1.02
CA ARG A 379 -7.61 15.66 0.23
C ARG A 379 -8.35 14.64 -0.63
N ILE A 380 -9.37 13.97 -0.07
CA ILE A 380 -10.21 13.01 -0.79
C ILE A 380 -10.92 13.67 -2.00
N ARG A 381 -11.34 14.93 -1.89
CA ARG A 381 -12.00 15.68 -2.97
C ARG A 381 -11.04 16.25 -4.00
N GLU A 382 -9.85 16.68 -3.58
CA GLU A 382 -8.79 17.17 -4.46
C GLU A 382 -8.26 16.03 -5.35
N ALA A 383 -7.97 14.85 -4.77
CA ALA A 383 -7.57 13.66 -5.54
C ALA A 383 -8.69 13.09 -6.44
N ALA A 384 -9.96 13.44 -6.16
CA ALA A 384 -11.11 13.12 -7.00
C ALA A 384 -11.45 14.20 -8.05
N GLU A 385 -10.63 15.24 -8.25
CA GLU A 385 -10.92 16.28 -9.24
C GLU A 385 -10.86 15.73 -10.68
N GLY A 386 -12.00 15.75 -11.36
CA GLY A 386 -12.12 15.48 -12.80
C GLY A 386 -12.56 14.07 -13.18
N THR A 387 -12.54 13.11 -12.25
CA THR A 387 -12.94 11.71 -12.50
C THR A 387 -14.45 11.48 -12.37
N ASP A 388 -14.95 10.41 -12.99
CA ASP A 388 -16.36 10.00 -12.87
C ASP A 388 -16.61 9.29 -11.53
N VAL A 389 -15.69 8.44 -11.07
CA VAL A 389 -15.75 7.70 -9.79
C VAL A 389 -14.42 7.75 -9.05
N CYS A 390 -14.46 7.99 -7.73
CA CYS A 390 -13.32 7.87 -6.82
C CYS A 390 -13.56 6.76 -5.80
N ILE A 391 -12.69 5.76 -5.74
CA ILE A 391 -12.73 4.67 -4.76
C ILE A 391 -11.80 5.04 -3.58
N VAL A 392 -12.30 5.07 -2.35
CA VAL A 392 -11.54 5.52 -1.18
C VAL A 392 -11.42 4.39 -0.18
N GLU A 393 -10.24 3.79 -0.06
CA GLU A 393 -9.97 2.76 0.93
C GLU A 393 -9.51 3.36 2.26
N ILE A 394 -10.16 2.93 3.34
CA ILE A 394 -9.73 3.21 4.72
C ILE A 394 -8.92 2.02 5.24
N GLY A 395 -7.63 2.27 5.47
CA GLY A 395 -6.69 1.35 6.12
C GLY A 395 -7.06 1.00 7.57
N GLY A 396 -6.29 0.10 8.19
CA GLY A 396 -6.61 -0.44 9.52
C GLY A 396 -7.91 -1.28 9.54
N THR A 397 -8.56 -1.36 10.71
CA THR A 397 -9.83 -2.06 10.93
C THR A 397 -10.86 -1.15 11.61
N VAL A 398 -12.15 -1.32 11.28
CA VAL A 398 -13.24 -0.61 11.97
C VAL A 398 -13.30 -1.07 13.43
N GLY A 399 -13.10 -0.12 14.35
CA GLY A 399 -13.01 -0.33 15.79
C GLY A 399 -11.67 0.15 16.39
N ASP A 400 -10.62 0.26 15.57
CA ASP A 400 -9.32 0.74 16.00
C ASP A 400 -9.30 2.26 16.21
N ILE A 401 -8.56 2.73 17.22
CA ILE A 401 -8.51 4.15 17.63
C ILE A 401 -7.97 5.04 16.50
N GLU A 402 -7.00 4.53 15.75
CA GLU A 402 -6.36 5.21 14.63
C GLU A 402 -7.33 5.52 13.45
N GLY A 403 -8.36 4.70 13.27
CA GLY A 403 -9.38 4.88 12.22
C GLY A 403 -10.45 5.93 12.57
N MET A 404 -10.57 6.33 13.83
CA MET A 404 -11.69 7.17 14.32
C MET A 404 -11.80 8.54 13.62
N PRO A 405 -10.72 9.30 13.36
CA PRO A 405 -10.82 10.59 12.67
C PRO A 405 -11.34 10.44 11.24
N TYR A 406 -10.92 9.38 10.54
CA TYR A 406 -11.32 9.11 9.15
C TYR A 406 -12.79 8.70 9.06
N LEU A 407 -13.23 7.79 9.92
CA LEU A 407 -14.63 7.33 9.89
C LEU A 407 -15.61 8.44 10.28
N GLU A 408 -15.24 9.35 11.20
CA GLU A 408 -16.00 10.57 11.47
C GLU A 408 -15.96 11.56 10.29
N ALA A 409 -14.83 11.71 9.59
CA ALA A 409 -14.75 12.51 8.37
C ALA A 409 -15.69 11.95 7.28
N LEU A 410 -15.75 10.63 7.09
CA LEU A 410 -16.69 9.99 6.18
C LEU A 410 -18.17 10.19 6.60
N ARG A 411 -18.44 10.12 7.91
CA ARG A 411 -19.77 10.37 8.48
C ARG A 411 -20.20 11.85 8.34
N GLN A 412 -19.26 12.77 8.12
CA GLN A 412 -19.58 14.14 7.68
C GLN A 412 -19.73 14.22 6.16
N PHE A 413 -18.84 13.58 5.39
CA PHE A 413 -18.86 13.52 3.92
C PHE A 413 -20.23 13.03 3.39
N SER A 414 -20.83 12.01 4.00
CA SER A 414 -22.15 11.49 3.62
C SER A 414 -23.32 12.43 3.92
N HIS A 415 -23.13 13.47 4.74
CA HIS A 415 -24.09 14.57 4.90
C HIS A 415 -23.82 15.75 3.95
N GLU A 416 -22.69 15.74 3.23
CA GLU A 416 -22.30 16.76 2.24
C GLU A 416 -22.64 16.36 0.81
N GLN A 417 -22.99 15.10 0.54
CA GLN A 417 -23.34 14.58 -0.80
C GLN A 417 -24.82 14.20 -0.90
N ASP A 418 -25.33 14.12 -2.13
CA ASP A 418 -26.62 13.50 -2.41
C ASP A 418 -26.49 11.95 -2.31
N GLU A 419 -27.56 11.25 -1.92
CA GLU A 419 -27.58 9.79 -1.64
C GLU A 419 -27.19 8.93 -2.86
N GLU A 420 -27.44 9.43 -4.08
CA GLU A 420 -27.07 8.79 -5.34
C GLU A 420 -25.59 9.02 -5.73
N ASP A 421 -24.84 9.89 -5.02
CA ASP A 421 -23.44 10.24 -5.34
C ASP A 421 -22.40 9.46 -4.47
N LEU A 422 -22.83 8.57 -3.57
CA LEU A 422 -21.94 7.93 -2.57
C LEU A 422 -22.39 6.50 -2.17
N LEU A 423 -21.44 5.57 -1.97
CA LEU A 423 -21.70 4.25 -1.36
C LEU A 423 -20.66 3.86 -0.28
N PHE A 424 -21.10 3.07 0.70
CA PHE A 424 -20.24 2.43 1.70
C PHE A 424 -20.10 0.91 1.49
N THR A 425 -18.89 0.47 1.15
CA THR A 425 -18.51 -0.95 1.05
C THR A 425 -17.77 -1.40 2.31
N HIS A 426 -18.17 -2.54 2.89
CA HIS A 426 -17.49 -3.13 4.04
C HIS A 426 -17.01 -4.55 3.75
N VAL A 427 -15.69 -4.74 3.74
CA VAL A 427 -15.02 -6.03 3.53
C VAL A 427 -14.82 -6.73 4.88
N THR A 428 -15.24 -7.98 4.99
CA THR A 428 -15.32 -8.72 6.26
C THR A 428 -14.93 -10.17 6.10
N LEU A 429 -14.29 -10.75 7.12
CA LEU A 429 -14.09 -12.20 7.19
C LEU A 429 -15.39 -12.93 7.59
N VAL A 430 -15.72 -13.99 6.85
CA VAL A 430 -16.73 -14.99 7.22
C VAL A 430 -16.01 -16.32 7.44
N PRO A 431 -15.48 -16.63 8.63
CA PRO A 431 -14.59 -17.78 8.80
C PRO A 431 -15.35 -19.13 8.81
N ASN A 432 -14.71 -20.17 8.30
CA ASN A 432 -15.20 -21.55 8.42
C ASN A 432 -14.95 -22.10 9.82
N SER A 433 -15.93 -22.84 10.35
CA SER A 433 -15.75 -23.57 11.59
C SER A 433 -15.06 -24.91 11.37
N LYS A 434 -14.62 -25.57 12.45
CA LYS A 434 -14.02 -26.93 12.41
C LYS A 434 -14.92 -28.02 11.80
N ASN A 435 -16.18 -27.70 11.50
CA ASN A 435 -17.17 -28.57 10.87
C ASN A 435 -17.54 -28.11 9.44
N GLY A 436 -16.76 -27.21 8.82
CA GLY A 436 -17.06 -26.60 7.52
C GLY A 436 -18.02 -25.40 7.59
N GLU A 437 -19.03 -25.42 8.47
CA GLU A 437 -20.08 -24.37 8.51
C GLU A 437 -19.51 -22.94 8.61
N GLN A 438 -19.83 -22.11 7.59
CA GLN A 438 -19.50 -20.69 7.46
C GLN A 438 -20.14 -19.85 8.59
N LYS A 439 -19.34 -19.01 9.27
CA LYS A 439 -19.78 -18.28 10.47
C LYS A 439 -19.95 -16.78 10.24
N THR A 440 -21.19 -16.35 10.04
CA THR A 440 -21.59 -14.94 9.87
C THR A 440 -21.38 -14.02 11.10
N LYS A 441 -20.87 -14.54 12.23
CA LYS A 441 -20.82 -13.78 13.50
C LYS A 441 -19.83 -12.61 13.49
N PRO A 442 -18.58 -12.76 13.00
CA PRO A 442 -17.64 -11.64 12.93
C PRO A 442 -18.18 -10.47 12.09
N THR A 443 -18.75 -10.75 10.90
CA THR A 443 -19.49 -9.77 10.09
C THR A 443 -20.58 -9.04 10.87
N GLN A 444 -21.45 -9.77 11.57
CA GLN A 444 -22.54 -9.19 12.36
C GLN A 444 -22.05 -8.29 13.50
N HIS A 445 -20.86 -8.56 14.05
CA HIS A 445 -20.23 -7.69 15.04
C HIS A 445 -19.52 -6.49 14.41
N SER A 446 -18.85 -6.67 13.26
CA SER A 446 -18.14 -5.60 12.56
C SER A 446 -19.08 -4.54 12.00
N VAL A 447 -20.17 -4.96 11.32
CA VAL A 447 -21.22 -4.05 10.85
C VAL A 447 -21.91 -3.33 12.01
N LYS A 448 -22.09 -4.00 13.16
CA LYS A 448 -22.61 -3.33 14.36
C LYS A 448 -21.68 -2.20 14.83
N GLU A 449 -20.37 -2.35 14.70
CA GLU A 449 -19.41 -1.32 15.11
C GLU A 449 -19.37 -0.15 14.12
N LEU A 450 -19.39 -0.44 12.81
CA LEU A 450 -19.55 0.59 11.76
C LEU A 450 -20.85 1.41 11.96
N ARG A 451 -21.95 0.74 12.34
CA ARG A 451 -23.23 1.38 12.68
C ARG A 451 -23.20 2.10 14.03
N SER A 452 -22.28 1.76 14.94
CA SER A 452 -22.14 2.42 16.27
C SER A 452 -21.66 3.87 16.12
N ILE A 453 -20.76 4.09 15.16
CA ILE A 453 -20.24 5.41 14.76
C ILE A 453 -21.12 6.09 13.69
N GLY A 454 -22.28 5.54 13.36
CA GLY A 454 -23.27 6.17 12.47
C GLY A 454 -23.03 5.99 10.98
N LEU A 455 -22.24 5.01 10.56
CA LEU A 455 -22.10 4.60 9.15
C LEU A 455 -22.92 3.32 8.88
N GLN A 456 -23.76 3.34 7.85
CA GLN A 456 -24.46 2.17 7.35
C GLN A 456 -23.73 1.69 6.09
N PRO A 457 -23.33 0.40 5.99
CA PRO A 457 -22.83 -0.14 4.73
C PRO A 457 -23.99 -0.34 3.75
N ASP A 458 -23.75 0.04 2.49
CA ASP A 458 -24.58 -0.27 1.33
C ASP A 458 -24.23 -1.64 0.73
N ILE A 459 -22.96 -2.04 0.84
CA ILE A 459 -22.38 -3.24 0.22
C ILE A 459 -21.58 -4.01 1.27
N LEU A 460 -21.76 -5.32 1.33
CA LEU A 460 -20.97 -6.24 2.16
C LEU A 460 -20.23 -7.25 1.28
N VAL A 461 -18.90 -7.31 1.43
CA VAL A 461 -18.06 -8.30 0.73
C VAL A 461 -17.49 -9.27 1.76
N GLY A 462 -17.91 -10.53 1.69
CA GLY A 462 -17.46 -11.57 2.62
C GLY A 462 -16.31 -12.39 2.04
N ARG A 463 -15.14 -12.35 2.69
CA ARG A 463 -13.99 -13.24 2.43
C ARG A 463 -14.17 -14.58 3.12
N ASN A 464 -13.92 -15.67 2.40
CA ASN A 464 -13.93 -17.07 2.85
C ASN A 464 -13.07 -17.90 1.86
N PRO A 465 -12.47 -19.04 2.24
CA PRO A 465 -11.79 -19.90 1.26
C PRO A 465 -12.70 -20.52 0.18
N GLU A 466 -13.99 -20.62 0.45
CA GLU A 466 -15.02 -21.16 -0.44
C GLU A 466 -16.07 -20.06 -0.74
N ARG A 467 -16.90 -20.23 -1.78
CA ARG A 467 -18.01 -19.27 -2.02
C ARG A 467 -19.05 -19.32 -0.90
N LEU A 468 -19.62 -18.17 -0.56
CA LEU A 468 -20.65 -18.06 0.47
C LEU A 468 -21.94 -18.77 0.05
N ASP A 469 -22.45 -19.65 0.92
CA ASP A 469 -23.73 -20.32 0.71
C ASP A 469 -24.88 -19.30 0.61
N PRO A 470 -25.94 -19.56 -0.19
CA PRO A 470 -27.07 -18.63 -0.31
C PRO A 470 -27.77 -18.31 1.03
N ASP A 471 -27.93 -19.30 1.93
CA ASP A 471 -28.52 -19.04 3.26
C ASP A 471 -27.56 -18.25 4.17
N VAL A 472 -26.24 -18.35 3.94
CA VAL A 472 -25.22 -17.54 4.61
C VAL A 472 -25.29 -16.08 4.14
N LYS A 473 -25.51 -15.83 2.83
CA LYS A 473 -25.78 -14.49 2.30
C LYS A 473 -27.07 -13.89 2.85
N GLU A 474 -28.21 -14.60 2.79
CA GLU A 474 -29.49 -14.17 3.38
C GLU A 474 -29.36 -13.82 4.88
N LYS A 475 -28.57 -14.60 5.62
CA LYS A 475 -28.28 -14.47 7.06
C LYS A 475 -27.26 -13.39 7.40
N ILE A 476 -26.43 -12.96 6.44
CA ILE A 476 -25.65 -11.73 6.57
C ILE A 476 -26.58 -10.55 6.37
N ALA A 477 -27.32 -10.49 5.27
CA ALA A 477 -28.28 -9.44 4.94
C ALA A 477 -29.27 -9.14 6.07
N LEU A 478 -30.03 -10.17 6.50
CA LEU A 478 -31.05 -10.07 7.56
C LEU A 478 -30.53 -9.56 8.92
N PHE A 479 -29.28 -9.87 9.27
CA PHE A 479 -28.70 -9.45 10.55
C PHE A 479 -27.89 -8.15 10.45
N CYS A 480 -27.45 -7.77 9.26
CA CYS A 480 -26.69 -6.54 9.02
C CYS A 480 -27.60 -5.36 8.61
N ASP A 481 -28.85 -5.64 8.21
CA ASP A 481 -29.87 -4.66 7.80
C ASP A 481 -29.53 -4.05 6.43
N VAL A 482 -29.25 -4.94 5.45
CA VAL A 482 -28.98 -4.63 4.04
C VAL A 482 -29.74 -5.62 3.14
N ASP A 483 -29.85 -5.33 1.84
CA ASP A 483 -30.47 -6.23 0.85
C ASP A 483 -29.64 -7.51 0.64
N THR A 484 -30.27 -8.63 0.28
CA THR A 484 -29.52 -9.88 -0.03
C THR A 484 -28.63 -9.74 -1.26
N GLU A 485 -29.06 -8.94 -2.23
CA GLU A 485 -28.32 -8.59 -3.45
C GLU A 485 -27.11 -7.68 -3.15
N ALA A 486 -27.01 -7.12 -1.93
CA ALA A 486 -25.85 -6.35 -1.47
C ALA A 486 -24.74 -7.19 -0.83
N VAL A 487 -24.88 -8.53 -0.80
CA VAL A 487 -23.95 -9.45 -0.10
C VAL A 487 -23.18 -10.31 -1.09
N PHE A 488 -21.96 -9.87 -1.40
CA PHE A 488 -21.07 -10.46 -2.38
C PHE A 488 -20.10 -11.44 -1.72
N SER A 489 -19.87 -12.57 -2.40
CA SER A 489 -18.85 -13.56 -2.01
C SER A 489 -17.54 -13.22 -2.69
N ASN A 490 -16.46 -13.07 -1.92
CA ASN A 490 -15.12 -12.93 -2.48
C ASN A 490 -14.24 -14.09 -1.98
N PRO A 491 -14.28 -15.27 -2.64
CA PRO A 491 -13.47 -16.42 -2.25
C PRO A 491 -11.95 -16.14 -2.31
N ASP A 492 -11.17 -17.00 -1.68
CA ASP A 492 -9.73 -17.12 -1.97
C ASP A 492 -9.53 -17.66 -3.40
N VAL A 493 -8.49 -17.19 -4.08
CA VAL A 493 -8.12 -17.50 -5.48
C VAL A 493 -6.60 -17.58 -5.58
N ASP A 494 -6.09 -18.33 -6.56
CA ASP A 494 -4.65 -18.54 -6.74
C ASP A 494 -3.92 -17.29 -7.28
N ASP A 495 -4.61 -16.41 -8.03
CA ASP A 495 -4.09 -15.12 -8.50
C ASP A 495 -5.03 -13.95 -8.14
N ILE A 496 -4.46 -12.89 -7.58
CA ILE A 496 -5.14 -11.60 -7.33
C ILE A 496 -5.80 -11.02 -8.60
N TYR A 497 -5.25 -11.29 -9.79
CA TYR A 497 -5.79 -10.79 -11.05
C TYR A 497 -7.06 -11.51 -11.52
N HIS A 498 -7.45 -12.63 -10.87
CA HIS A 498 -8.75 -13.29 -11.06
C HIS A 498 -9.86 -12.69 -10.19
N VAL A 499 -9.54 -11.93 -9.13
CA VAL A 499 -10.55 -11.31 -8.25
C VAL A 499 -11.55 -10.39 -8.99
N PRO A 500 -11.16 -9.59 -10.01
CA PRO A 500 -12.12 -8.86 -10.84
C PRO A 500 -13.17 -9.77 -11.49
N LEU A 501 -12.76 -10.92 -12.03
CA LEU A 501 -13.66 -11.87 -12.70
C LEU A 501 -14.66 -12.49 -11.71
N VAL A 502 -14.17 -12.82 -10.50
CA VAL A 502 -15.00 -13.37 -9.42
C VAL A 502 -16.04 -12.36 -8.93
N LEU A 503 -15.70 -11.08 -8.85
CA LEU A 503 -16.62 -10.01 -8.43
C LEU A 503 -17.61 -9.59 -9.54
N GLU A 504 -17.20 -9.71 -10.81
CA GLU A 504 -18.07 -9.56 -12.00
C GLU A 504 -19.11 -10.69 -12.08
N GLU A 505 -18.69 -11.95 -11.85
CA GLU A 505 -19.62 -13.10 -11.76
C GLU A 505 -20.62 -12.98 -10.59
N GLU A 506 -20.27 -12.23 -9.55
CA GLU A 506 -21.15 -11.94 -8.41
C GLU A 506 -22.00 -10.67 -8.62
N GLY A 507 -21.81 -9.93 -9.73
CA GLY A 507 -22.60 -8.76 -10.11
C GLY A 507 -22.26 -7.45 -9.37
N LEU A 508 -21.07 -7.33 -8.79
CA LEU A 508 -20.70 -6.18 -7.95
C LEU A 508 -20.65 -4.86 -8.74
N ASP A 509 -20.14 -4.88 -9.97
CA ASP A 509 -20.05 -3.68 -10.82
C ASP A 509 -21.44 -3.20 -11.26
N GLU A 510 -22.32 -4.11 -11.67
CA GLU A 510 -23.70 -3.80 -12.04
C GLU A 510 -24.45 -3.17 -10.85
N TYR A 511 -24.35 -3.76 -9.66
CA TYR A 511 -24.96 -3.22 -8.44
C TYR A 511 -24.45 -1.81 -8.09
N VAL A 512 -23.13 -1.58 -8.19
CA VAL A 512 -22.52 -0.25 -7.96
C VAL A 512 -22.98 0.76 -9.00
N MET A 513 -23.05 0.38 -10.28
CA MET A 513 -23.52 1.26 -11.36
C MET A 513 -25.00 1.63 -11.24
N GLU A 514 -25.85 0.70 -10.82
CA GLU A 514 -27.26 0.98 -10.53
C GLU A 514 -27.42 1.88 -9.29
N ARG A 515 -26.77 1.55 -8.18
CA ARG A 515 -26.87 2.31 -6.93
C ARG A 515 -26.31 3.73 -7.02
N LEU A 516 -25.25 3.96 -7.80
CA LEU A 516 -24.73 5.30 -8.11
C LEU A 516 -25.50 6.02 -9.24
N ALA A 517 -26.54 5.41 -9.81
CA ALA A 517 -27.31 5.93 -10.93
C ALA A 517 -26.46 6.32 -12.17
N ILE A 518 -25.42 5.53 -12.47
CA ILE A 518 -24.51 5.72 -13.63
C ILE A 518 -24.65 4.65 -14.72
N ALA A 519 -25.43 3.58 -14.50
CA ALA A 519 -25.62 2.49 -15.46
C ALA A 519 -26.06 2.95 -16.88
N ASP A 520 -26.85 4.03 -16.98
CA ASP A 520 -27.30 4.63 -18.26
C ASP A 520 -26.17 5.37 -19.04
N ASP A 521 -25.05 5.72 -18.39
CA ASP A 521 -23.87 6.36 -19.00
C ASP A 521 -22.73 5.35 -19.31
N ALA A 522 -22.86 4.08 -18.89
CA ALA A 522 -21.88 3.02 -19.09
C ALA A 522 -21.82 2.47 -20.54
N LEU A 523 -20.72 1.81 -20.89
CA LEU A 523 -20.64 0.98 -22.09
C LEU A 523 -21.55 -0.25 -21.97
N VAL A 524 -22.27 -0.57 -23.04
CA VAL A 524 -23.07 -1.79 -23.13
C VAL A 524 -22.15 -3.03 -23.07
N PRO A 525 -22.61 -4.19 -22.54
CA PRO A 525 -21.74 -5.35 -22.32
C PRO A 525 -20.92 -5.79 -23.55
N ASP A 526 -21.50 -5.76 -24.74
CA ASP A 526 -20.83 -6.10 -26.01
C ASP A 526 -19.73 -5.10 -26.43
N GLU A 527 -19.64 -3.92 -25.78
CA GLU A 527 -18.65 -2.87 -26.04
C GLU A 527 -17.64 -2.70 -24.87
N ARG A 528 -17.78 -3.44 -23.76
CA ARG A 528 -16.82 -3.44 -22.63
C ARG A 528 -15.54 -4.17 -23.00
N SER A 529 -14.39 -3.77 -22.46
CA SER A 529 -13.11 -4.43 -22.76
C SER A 529 -13.01 -5.81 -22.09
N THR A 530 -12.76 -6.85 -22.88
CA THR A 530 -12.44 -8.20 -22.40
C THR A 530 -10.94 -8.42 -22.14
N GLU A 531 -10.10 -7.48 -22.58
CA GLU A 531 -8.62 -7.56 -22.58
C GLU A 531 -8.03 -8.09 -21.26
N TRP A 532 -8.50 -7.59 -20.12
CA TRP A 532 -8.05 -8.07 -18.80
C TRP A 532 -8.29 -9.58 -18.63
N ARG A 533 -9.50 -10.06 -18.94
CA ARG A 533 -9.85 -11.49 -18.91
C ARG A 533 -8.98 -12.28 -19.89
N ASP A 534 -8.85 -11.78 -21.12
CA ASP A 534 -8.12 -12.42 -22.21
C ASP A 534 -6.59 -12.49 -21.98
N ILE A 535 -6.08 -11.73 -21.00
CA ILE A 535 -4.71 -11.83 -20.47
C ILE A 535 -4.65 -12.81 -19.30
N VAL A 536 -5.46 -12.61 -18.25
CA VAL A 536 -5.30 -13.31 -16.95
C VAL A 536 -5.85 -14.74 -16.94
N THR A 537 -6.68 -15.13 -17.92
CA THR A 537 -7.18 -16.50 -18.10
C THR A 537 -6.52 -17.21 -19.30
N ARG A 538 -5.29 -16.82 -19.65
CA ARG A 538 -4.52 -17.40 -20.75
C ARG A 538 -3.56 -18.47 -20.22
N ASP A 539 -3.65 -19.68 -20.75
CA ASP A 539 -2.71 -20.76 -20.43
C ASP A 539 -1.28 -20.38 -20.88
N ALA A 540 -0.27 -20.67 -20.05
CA ALA A 540 1.14 -20.57 -20.43
C ALA A 540 1.55 -21.71 -21.39
N ALA A 541 2.55 -21.45 -22.22
CA ALA A 541 3.14 -22.39 -23.17
C ALA A 541 4.35 -23.15 -22.61
N GLY A 542 4.90 -22.70 -21.48
CA GLY A 542 6.06 -23.27 -20.79
C GLY A 542 6.33 -22.55 -19.47
N GLU A 543 7.42 -22.93 -18.80
CA GLU A 543 7.90 -22.39 -17.52
C GLU A 543 9.39 -22.01 -17.66
N VAL A 544 9.88 -21.02 -16.91
CA VAL A 544 11.32 -20.69 -16.77
C VAL A 544 11.68 -20.32 -15.34
N ASP A 545 12.90 -20.66 -14.90
CA ASP A 545 13.35 -20.48 -13.51
C ASP A 545 14.25 -19.24 -13.39
N VAL A 546 13.87 -18.26 -12.54
CA VAL A 546 14.56 -16.96 -12.39
C VAL A 546 15.03 -16.75 -10.95
N ALA A 547 16.34 -16.64 -10.75
CA ALA A 547 16.94 -16.37 -9.44
C ALA A 547 16.80 -14.89 -9.05
N LEU A 548 16.03 -14.61 -7.99
CA LEU A 548 15.91 -13.28 -7.39
C LEU A 548 16.82 -13.17 -6.17
N VAL A 549 17.95 -12.47 -6.34
CA VAL A 549 19.06 -12.42 -5.37
C VAL A 549 18.81 -11.36 -4.30
N GLY A 550 17.79 -11.60 -3.48
CA GLY A 550 17.34 -10.71 -2.42
C GLY A 550 18.31 -10.61 -1.24
N LYS A 551 18.26 -9.47 -0.53
CA LYS A 551 18.79 -9.33 0.84
C LYS A 551 17.82 -9.92 1.88
N TYR A 552 16.60 -10.24 1.47
CA TYR A 552 15.52 -10.71 2.33
C TYR A 552 14.82 -11.88 1.65
N ALA A 553 14.70 -13.02 2.32
CA ALA A 553 13.79 -14.11 1.94
C ALA A 553 12.34 -13.78 2.36
N LEU A 554 11.83 -12.63 1.89
CA LEU A 554 10.47 -12.15 2.16
C LEU A 554 9.89 -11.52 0.88
N GLU A 555 8.82 -12.12 0.37
CA GLU A 555 8.16 -11.77 -0.88
C GLU A 555 7.64 -10.32 -0.89
N ASP A 556 6.97 -9.90 0.19
CA ASP A 556 6.44 -8.54 0.39
C ASP A 556 7.47 -7.41 0.17
N ALA A 557 8.78 -7.70 0.31
CA ALA A 557 9.85 -6.72 0.20
C ALA A 557 10.37 -6.52 -1.24
N TYR A 558 9.95 -7.34 -2.21
CA TYR A 558 10.29 -7.24 -3.63
C TYR A 558 9.09 -7.53 -4.55
N ILE A 559 7.88 -7.43 -4.01
CA ILE A 559 6.62 -7.76 -4.69
C ILE A 559 6.41 -7.01 -6.02
N SER A 560 6.87 -5.76 -6.19
CA SER A 560 6.80 -5.09 -7.50
C SER A 560 7.67 -5.78 -8.56
N ILE A 561 8.80 -6.36 -8.16
CA ILE A 561 9.73 -7.09 -9.05
C ILE A 561 9.12 -8.46 -9.39
N HIS A 562 8.53 -9.14 -8.42
CA HIS A 562 7.77 -10.38 -8.63
C HIS A 562 6.60 -10.17 -9.61
N GLU A 563 5.78 -9.14 -9.37
CA GLU A 563 4.69 -8.78 -10.27
C GLU A 563 5.19 -8.30 -11.65
N ALA A 564 6.34 -7.61 -11.73
CA ALA A 564 6.91 -7.21 -13.01
C ALA A 564 7.43 -8.39 -13.86
N LEU A 565 8.01 -9.42 -13.22
CA LEU A 565 8.35 -10.70 -13.86
C LEU A 565 7.09 -11.42 -14.34
N LYS A 566 6.05 -11.51 -13.50
CA LYS A 566 4.75 -12.12 -13.82
C LYS A 566 4.03 -11.39 -14.96
N HIS A 567 4.06 -10.05 -15.02
CA HIS A 567 3.54 -9.30 -16.16
C HIS A 567 4.27 -9.65 -17.47
N ALA A 568 5.61 -9.78 -17.42
CA ALA A 568 6.38 -10.20 -18.58
C ALA A 568 6.01 -11.64 -19.00
N GLY A 569 5.80 -12.55 -18.03
CA GLY A 569 5.29 -13.90 -18.25
C GLY A 569 3.94 -13.92 -18.96
N LEU A 570 2.95 -13.17 -18.46
CA LEU A 570 1.63 -13.00 -19.09
C LEU A 570 1.71 -12.45 -20.53
N GLN A 571 2.66 -11.54 -20.79
CA GLN A 571 2.89 -10.99 -22.13
C GLN A 571 3.60 -12.00 -23.07
N LYS A 572 4.47 -12.86 -22.55
CA LYS A 572 5.25 -13.86 -23.30
C LYS A 572 4.59 -15.25 -23.36
N GLN A 573 3.51 -15.47 -22.62
CA GLN A 573 2.83 -16.76 -22.46
C GLN A 573 3.74 -17.83 -21.83
N VAL A 574 4.46 -17.45 -20.78
CA VAL A 574 5.35 -18.33 -20.00
C VAL A 574 5.13 -18.05 -18.50
N ASP A 575 5.09 -19.10 -17.69
CA ASP A 575 5.09 -18.94 -16.23
C ASP A 575 6.54 -18.72 -15.74
N VAL A 576 6.71 -17.80 -14.79
CA VAL A 576 8.04 -17.40 -14.29
C VAL A 576 8.18 -17.85 -12.83
N ASN A 577 8.93 -18.93 -12.62
CA ASN A 577 9.22 -19.49 -11.31
C ASN A 577 10.31 -18.65 -10.65
N VAL A 578 10.00 -17.93 -9.56
CA VAL A 578 10.97 -17.06 -8.89
C VAL A 578 11.70 -17.81 -7.78
N GLU A 579 12.95 -18.22 -8.04
CA GLU A 579 13.82 -18.83 -7.04
C GLU A 579 14.44 -17.76 -6.12
N TRP A 580 14.09 -17.80 -4.83
CA TRP A 580 14.67 -16.90 -3.83
C TRP A 580 16.10 -17.32 -3.45
N VAL A 581 17.04 -16.40 -3.62
CA VAL A 581 18.47 -16.58 -3.28
C VAL A 581 18.87 -15.53 -2.25
N ASP A 582 19.20 -15.94 -1.02
CA ASP A 582 19.60 -15.01 0.05
C ASP A 582 21.06 -14.55 -0.12
N ALA A 583 21.27 -13.23 -0.16
CA ALA A 583 22.56 -12.62 -0.42
C ALA A 583 23.43 -12.36 0.84
N ASP A 584 22.86 -12.45 2.05
CA ASP A 584 23.64 -12.44 3.30
C ASP A 584 24.17 -13.85 3.60
N GLU A 585 23.35 -14.89 3.44
CA GLU A 585 23.72 -16.29 3.70
C GLU A 585 23.82 -17.13 2.41
N MET A 586 24.75 -16.75 1.51
CA MET A 586 25.17 -17.54 0.35
C MET A 586 25.87 -18.87 0.75
N ALA A 587 25.06 -19.81 1.23
CA ALA A 587 25.41 -21.20 1.48
C ALA A 587 25.38 -22.03 0.18
N ASP A 588 25.93 -23.25 0.22
CA ASP A 588 26.05 -24.17 -0.93
C ASP A 588 24.72 -24.34 -1.70
N GLU A 589 23.57 -24.37 -1.02
CA GLU A 589 22.22 -24.49 -1.63
C GLU A 589 21.82 -23.23 -2.42
N HIS A 590 22.15 -22.03 -1.91
CA HIS A 590 21.87 -20.77 -2.62
C HIS A 590 22.80 -20.58 -3.83
N GLU A 591 24.03 -21.11 -3.77
CA GLU A 591 24.91 -21.21 -4.94
C GLU A 591 24.42 -22.26 -5.95
N GLU A 592 23.72 -23.31 -5.51
CA GLU A 592 23.10 -24.32 -6.39
C GLU A 592 21.88 -23.75 -7.12
N ARG A 593 20.96 -23.05 -6.43
CA ARG A 593 19.84 -22.30 -7.04
C ARG A 593 20.30 -21.33 -8.13
N LEU A 594 21.28 -20.48 -7.79
CA LEU A 594 21.88 -19.52 -8.72
C LEU A 594 22.50 -20.17 -9.98
N ARG A 595 22.93 -21.44 -9.90
CA ARG A 595 23.47 -22.21 -11.04
C ARG A 595 22.40 -22.94 -11.86
N ASN A 596 21.23 -23.18 -11.28
CA ASN A 596 20.12 -23.87 -11.92
C ASN A 596 19.21 -22.91 -12.71
N ALA A 597 19.06 -21.67 -12.23
CA ALA A 597 18.21 -20.66 -12.85
C ALA A 597 18.67 -20.26 -14.28
N ASP A 598 17.69 -20.04 -15.15
CA ASP A 598 17.85 -19.57 -16.52
C ASP A 598 18.19 -18.08 -16.59
N GLY A 599 17.82 -17.29 -15.57
CA GLY A 599 18.08 -15.84 -15.47
C GLY A 599 18.34 -15.36 -14.04
N VAL A 600 19.05 -14.23 -13.90
CA VAL A 600 19.41 -13.64 -12.60
C VAL A 600 18.93 -12.20 -12.49
N VAL A 601 18.11 -11.92 -11.48
CA VAL A 601 17.69 -10.57 -11.10
C VAL A 601 18.38 -10.16 -9.80
N VAL A 602 19.12 -9.05 -9.81
CA VAL A 602 19.71 -8.45 -8.61
C VAL A 602 18.94 -7.17 -8.27
N PRO A 603 18.08 -7.20 -7.22
CA PRO A 603 17.17 -6.11 -6.91
C PRO A 603 17.84 -4.97 -6.14
N GLY A 604 17.06 -3.91 -5.85
CA GLY A 604 17.44 -2.84 -4.93
C GLY A 604 17.78 -3.31 -3.51
N GLY A 605 18.24 -2.39 -2.66
CA GLY A 605 18.52 -2.67 -1.25
C GLY A 605 19.21 -1.50 -0.55
N PHE A 606 19.22 -1.54 0.79
CA PHE A 606 19.80 -0.48 1.63
C PHE A 606 20.77 -1.05 2.68
N GLY A 607 21.90 -0.37 2.88
CA GLY A 607 22.95 -0.74 3.82
C GLY A 607 23.83 -1.93 3.38
N ALA A 608 24.93 -2.16 4.10
CA ALA A 608 26.00 -3.07 3.69
C ALA A 608 25.62 -4.58 3.60
N ARG A 609 24.62 -5.02 4.36
CA ARG A 609 24.14 -6.42 4.37
C ARG A 609 23.67 -6.89 2.98
N GLY A 610 23.97 -8.12 2.62
CA GLY A 610 23.68 -8.75 1.32
C GLY A 610 24.59 -8.33 0.16
N THR A 611 25.39 -7.27 0.31
CA THR A 611 26.15 -6.69 -0.81
C THR A 611 27.13 -7.68 -1.45
N ARG A 612 27.77 -8.53 -0.64
CA ARG A 612 28.74 -9.50 -1.15
C ARG A 612 28.09 -10.57 -2.02
N GLY A 613 27.02 -11.23 -1.52
CA GLY A 613 26.31 -12.25 -2.29
C GLY A 613 25.77 -11.69 -3.60
N LYS A 614 25.27 -10.44 -3.60
CA LYS A 614 24.87 -9.75 -4.83
C LYS A 614 26.03 -9.55 -5.81
N ILE A 615 27.21 -9.09 -5.38
CA ILE A 615 28.38 -8.95 -6.26
C ILE A 615 28.84 -10.31 -6.80
N ASP A 616 28.89 -11.34 -5.94
CA ASP A 616 29.27 -12.70 -6.34
C ASP A 616 28.24 -13.30 -7.36
N ALA A 617 26.95 -12.94 -7.27
CA ALA A 617 25.92 -13.31 -8.24
C ALA A 617 25.99 -12.54 -9.58
N VAL A 618 26.24 -11.22 -9.56
CA VAL A 618 26.51 -10.46 -10.80
C VAL A 618 27.71 -11.05 -11.54
N ARG A 619 28.77 -11.38 -10.79
CA ARG A 619 29.96 -12.03 -11.31
C ARG A 619 29.64 -13.40 -11.91
N TYR A 620 28.82 -14.21 -11.23
CA TYR A 620 28.39 -15.51 -11.74
C TYR A 620 27.71 -15.38 -13.10
N ALA A 621 26.72 -14.49 -13.22
CA ALA A 621 26.01 -14.24 -14.47
C ALA A 621 26.97 -13.86 -15.61
N ARG A 622 27.82 -12.83 -15.38
CA ARG A 622 28.82 -12.34 -16.34
C ARG A 622 29.87 -13.39 -16.76
N GLU A 623 30.15 -14.38 -15.92
CA GLU A 623 31.15 -15.43 -16.22
C GLU A 623 30.55 -16.72 -16.82
N HIS A 624 29.22 -16.83 -16.91
CA HIS A 624 28.51 -18.02 -17.41
C HIS A 624 27.40 -17.68 -18.44
N ASP A 625 27.44 -16.47 -19.01
CA ASP A 625 26.51 -15.96 -20.03
C ASP A 625 25.03 -16.06 -19.62
N VAL A 626 24.73 -15.86 -18.33
CA VAL A 626 23.36 -15.96 -17.79
C VAL A 626 22.68 -14.60 -17.89
N PRO A 627 21.52 -14.47 -18.56
CA PRO A 627 20.73 -13.24 -18.62
C PRO A 627 20.65 -12.53 -17.26
N PHE A 628 21.00 -11.25 -17.26
CA PHE A 628 21.15 -10.45 -16.04
C PHE A 628 20.32 -9.17 -16.08
N LEU A 629 19.52 -8.94 -15.04
CA LEU A 629 18.81 -7.68 -14.81
C LEU A 629 19.16 -7.11 -13.42
N GLY A 630 19.88 -5.98 -13.40
CA GLY A 630 20.26 -5.25 -12.19
C GLY A 630 19.36 -4.03 -11.95
N LEU A 631 18.76 -3.91 -10.76
CA LEU A 631 17.79 -2.85 -10.44
C LEU A 631 18.32 -1.96 -9.30
N CYS A 632 18.46 -0.66 -9.54
CA CYS A 632 18.98 0.36 -8.62
C CYS A 632 20.33 -0.03 -7.98
N LEU A 633 20.33 -0.67 -6.81
CA LEU A 633 21.56 -1.25 -6.23
C LEU A 633 22.18 -2.32 -7.14
N GLY A 634 21.39 -3.10 -7.89
CA GLY A 634 21.90 -4.09 -8.84
C GLY A 634 22.78 -3.48 -9.93
N PHE A 635 22.41 -2.31 -10.47
CA PHE A 635 23.23 -1.52 -11.39
C PHE A 635 24.55 -1.09 -10.72
N GLN A 636 24.48 -0.55 -9.51
CA GLN A 636 25.66 -0.09 -8.76
C GLN A 636 26.63 -1.23 -8.47
N LEU A 637 26.11 -2.41 -8.14
CA LEU A 637 26.93 -3.59 -7.87
C LEU A 637 27.50 -4.22 -9.15
N ALA A 638 26.87 -4.05 -10.31
CA ALA A 638 27.48 -4.39 -11.60
C ALA A 638 28.68 -3.48 -11.94
N VAL A 639 28.58 -2.17 -11.68
CA VAL A 639 29.72 -1.23 -11.81
C VAL A 639 30.85 -1.62 -10.85
N VAL A 640 30.53 -1.98 -9.60
CA VAL A 640 31.52 -2.41 -8.59
C VAL A 640 32.17 -3.77 -8.93
N GLU A 641 31.40 -4.73 -9.45
CA GLU A 641 31.90 -6.03 -9.92
C GLU A 641 32.91 -5.84 -11.05
N HIS A 642 32.50 -5.10 -12.09
CA HIS A 642 33.32 -4.83 -13.27
C HIS A 642 34.62 -4.08 -12.90
N ALA A 643 34.51 -3.06 -12.04
CA ALA A 643 35.65 -2.31 -11.55
C ALA A 643 36.71 -3.22 -10.90
N ARG A 644 36.29 -4.13 -10.01
CA ARG A 644 37.19 -5.06 -9.32
C ARG A 644 37.80 -6.10 -10.27
N ASN A 645 36.94 -6.80 -11.01
CA ASN A 645 37.28 -8.08 -11.60
C ASN A 645 37.75 -7.97 -13.06
N VAL A 646 37.38 -6.89 -13.77
CA VAL A 646 37.83 -6.63 -15.15
C VAL A 646 38.86 -5.50 -15.19
N VAL A 647 38.53 -4.32 -14.63
CA VAL A 647 39.42 -3.14 -14.64
C VAL A 647 40.58 -3.27 -13.63
N GLY A 648 40.51 -4.23 -12.69
CA GLY A 648 41.57 -4.50 -11.71
C GLY A 648 41.66 -3.48 -10.58
N LEU A 649 40.57 -2.77 -10.27
CA LEU A 649 40.48 -1.85 -9.13
C LEU A 649 40.22 -2.62 -7.83
N GLU A 650 41.26 -3.27 -7.29
CA GLU A 650 41.20 -3.94 -5.99
C GLU A 650 40.64 -3.01 -4.91
N GLY A 651 39.56 -3.45 -4.24
CA GLY A 651 38.89 -2.69 -3.18
C GLY A 651 37.85 -1.65 -3.64
N ALA A 652 37.56 -1.52 -4.94
CA ALA A 652 36.52 -0.60 -5.41
C ALA A 652 35.14 -0.86 -4.79
N HIS A 653 34.39 0.21 -4.48
CA HIS A 653 33.10 0.11 -3.82
C HIS A 653 32.20 1.32 -4.10
N SER A 654 30.92 1.20 -3.73
CA SER A 654 30.11 2.36 -3.32
C SER A 654 30.56 2.91 -1.98
N ALA A 655 30.79 4.23 -1.92
CA ALA A 655 31.13 4.98 -0.72
C ALA A 655 30.00 5.00 0.33
N GLU A 656 28.76 4.68 -0.04
CA GLU A 656 27.65 4.45 0.91
C GLU A 656 27.95 3.28 1.85
N ILE A 657 28.52 2.21 1.29
CA ILE A 657 28.66 0.91 1.94
C ILE A 657 30.06 0.73 2.54
N GLU A 658 31.10 1.24 1.86
CA GLU A 658 32.50 1.17 2.30
C GLU A 658 33.15 2.55 2.14
N GLN A 659 32.99 3.38 3.17
CA GLN A 659 33.53 4.75 3.23
C GLN A 659 35.07 4.79 3.18
N GLY A 660 35.74 3.67 3.46
CA GLY A 660 37.20 3.53 3.39
C GLY A 660 37.73 3.05 2.04
N THR A 661 36.88 2.90 1.01
CA THR A 661 37.32 2.38 -0.29
C THR A 661 38.42 3.25 -0.92
N PRO A 662 39.50 2.64 -1.46
CA PRO A 662 40.50 3.39 -2.24
C PRO A 662 39.94 3.87 -3.60
N HIS A 663 38.83 3.29 -4.05
CA HIS A 663 38.25 3.51 -5.38
C HIS A 663 36.72 3.63 -5.28
N PRO A 664 36.19 4.81 -4.89
CA PRO A 664 34.75 5.07 -4.83
C PRO A 664 34.19 5.23 -6.25
N VAL A 665 33.85 4.11 -6.88
CA VAL A 665 33.29 4.05 -8.25
C VAL A 665 31.80 4.42 -8.27
N ILE A 666 31.14 4.31 -7.12
CA ILE A 666 29.80 4.85 -6.85
C ILE A 666 29.95 5.81 -5.65
N ASP A 667 29.51 7.05 -5.79
CA ASP A 667 29.67 8.11 -4.76
C ASP A 667 28.53 9.15 -4.91
N LEU A 668 28.53 10.20 -4.08
CA LEU A 668 27.74 11.40 -4.35
C LEU A 668 28.40 12.22 -5.46
N LEU A 669 27.61 12.87 -6.31
CA LEU A 669 28.16 13.80 -7.29
C LEU A 669 28.76 15.04 -6.60
N PRO A 670 29.76 15.69 -7.22
CA PRO A 670 30.37 16.92 -6.69
C PRO A 670 29.35 18.00 -6.32
N GLU A 671 28.22 18.12 -7.04
CA GLU A 671 27.17 19.10 -6.73
C GLU A 671 26.31 18.75 -5.50
N GLN A 672 26.34 17.50 -5.02
CA GLN A 672 25.52 17.04 -3.89
C GLN A 672 26.16 17.27 -2.51
N TYR A 673 27.48 17.48 -2.41
CA TYR A 673 28.16 17.65 -1.10
C TYR A 673 27.87 19.00 -0.40
N ASP A 674 27.46 20.03 -1.14
CA ASP A 674 27.11 21.36 -0.60
C ASP A 674 25.65 21.45 -0.09
N LEU A 675 24.88 20.35 -0.16
CA LEU A 675 23.50 20.29 0.34
C LEU A 675 23.48 19.82 1.80
N GLU A 676 23.23 20.76 2.73
CA GLU A 676 23.24 20.48 4.18
C GLU A 676 22.10 19.54 4.64
N ASP A 677 21.00 19.44 3.88
CA ASP A 677 19.89 18.53 4.15
C ASP A 677 20.10 17.15 3.51
N LEU A 678 20.14 16.10 4.34
CA LEU A 678 20.22 14.70 3.90
C LEU A 678 19.07 14.30 2.95
N GLY A 679 17.90 14.94 3.04
CA GLY A 679 16.78 14.72 2.11
C GLY A 679 17.02 15.32 0.73
N GLY A 680 17.63 16.52 0.65
CA GLY A 680 17.76 17.30 -0.60
C GLY A 680 18.66 16.69 -1.68
N THR A 681 19.38 15.62 -1.35
CA THR A 681 20.24 14.88 -2.28
C THR A 681 19.56 13.65 -2.89
N MET A 682 18.41 13.22 -2.38
CA MET A 682 17.70 12.02 -2.86
C MET A 682 16.94 12.31 -4.16
N ARG A 683 17.07 11.42 -5.14
CA ARG A 683 16.34 11.46 -6.40
C ARG A 683 15.13 10.54 -6.32
N LEU A 684 13.96 11.16 -6.39
CA LEU A 684 12.64 10.52 -6.29
C LEU A 684 11.80 10.82 -7.54
N GLY A 685 10.82 9.96 -7.81
CA GLY A 685 9.81 10.19 -8.85
C GLY A 685 10.28 9.85 -10.25
N ALA A 686 9.50 10.24 -11.26
CA ALA A 686 9.77 9.95 -12.66
C ALA A 686 10.79 10.93 -13.28
N HIS A 687 11.86 10.41 -13.85
CA HIS A 687 12.87 11.18 -14.60
C HIS A 687 12.99 10.65 -16.03
N VAL A 688 13.39 11.53 -16.95
CA VAL A 688 13.70 11.17 -18.35
C VAL A 688 15.16 10.72 -18.43
N THR A 689 15.40 9.66 -19.20
CA THR A 689 16.73 9.13 -19.55
C THR A 689 16.88 9.15 -21.07
N GLU A 690 17.91 9.81 -21.58
CA GLU A 690 18.33 9.74 -22.98
C GLU A 690 19.08 8.41 -23.21
N ILE A 691 18.83 7.69 -24.30
CA ILE A 691 19.40 6.37 -24.60
C ILE A 691 20.13 6.41 -25.96
N ASP A 692 21.36 5.90 -26.00
CA ASP A 692 22.21 5.90 -27.21
C ASP A 692 21.70 4.93 -28.29
N GLU A 693 21.67 5.38 -29.55
CA GLU A 693 21.21 4.59 -30.71
C GLU A 693 22.04 3.30 -30.91
N GLY A 694 21.37 2.15 -31.02
CA GLY A 694 22.00 0.85 -31.33
C GLY A 694 22.57 0.11 -30.12
N THR A 695 22.15 0.50 -28.92
CA THR A 695 22.42 -0.19 -27.64
C THR A 695 21.35 -1.25 -27.34
N LEU A 696 21.65 -2.21 -26.45
CA LEU A 696 20.66 -3.15 -25.93
C LEU A 696 19.48 -2.40 -25.27
N ALA A 697 19.77 -1.33 -24.54
CA ALA A 697 18.75 -0.47 -23.95
C ALA A 697 17.78 0.13 -24.99
N ALA A 698 18.29 0.61 -26.14
CA ALA A 698 17.46 1.18 -27.19
C ALA A 698 16.58 0.12 -27.88
N ASP A 699 17.12 -1.09 -28.13
CA ASP A 699 16.34 -2.20 -28.69
C ASP A 699 15.28 -2.72 -27.70
N VAL A 700 15.58 -2.74 -26.39
CA VAL A 700 14.66 -3.16 -25.31
C VAL A 700 13.50 -2.18 -25.13
N TYR A 701 13.75 -0.88 -25.15
CA TYR A 701 12.67 0.13 -25.05
C TYR A 701 11.97 0.41 -26.39
N GLY A 702 12.63 0.14 -27.52
CA GLY A 702 12.15 0.48 -28.87
C GLY A 702 12.20 1.98 -29.18
N ASP A 703 12.90 2.77 -28.37
CA ASP A 703 13.02 4.24 -28.47
C ASP A 703 14.37 4.71 -27.89
N THR A 704 14.78 5.94 -28.21
CA THR A 704 16.01 6.59 -27.73
C THR A 704 15.81 7.43 -26.46
N GLU A 705 14.65 7.29 -25.81
CA GLU A 705 14.29 7.98 -24.57
C GLU A 705 13.40 7.06 -23.73
N CYS A 706 13.63 6.98 -22.42
CA CYS A 706 12.68 6.38 -21.49
C CYS A 706 12.34 7.31 -20.32
N THR A 707 11.29 6.99 -19.57
CA THR A 707 10.87 7.74 -18.37
C THR A 707 10.56 6.77 -17.25
N GLU A 708 11.37 6.75 -16.21
CA GLU A 708 11.33 5.73 -15.16
C GLU A 708 11.45 6.33 -13.76
N ARG A 709 11.05 5.55 -12.74
CA ARG A 709 10.94 6.05 -11.35
C ARG A 709 12.22 5.77 -10.57
N HIS A 710 12.74 6.78 -9.86
CA HIS A 710 13.99 6.68 -9.09
C HIS A 710 13.75 6.65 -7.58
N ARG A 711 14.66 5.96 -6.86
CA ARG A 711 14.74 5.98 -5.38
C ARG A 711 16.18 5.78 -4.88
N HIS A 712 17.09 6.69 -5.22
CA HIS A 712 18.50 6.61 -4.84
C HIS A 712 19.11 7.99 -4.53
N ARG A 713 20.36 7.99 -4.05
CA ARG A 713 21.13 9.22 -3.77
C ARG A 713 22.50 9.21 -4.46
N TYR A 714 23.16 8.05 -4.44
CA TYR A 714 24.49 7.83 -5.01
C TYR A 714 24.40 7.51 -6.51
N GLU A 715 25.48 7.83 -7.22
CA GLU A 715 25.62 7.82 -8.68
C GLU A 715 26.98 7.22 -9.09
N VAL A 716 27.17 6.92 -10.37
CA VAL A 716 28.51 6.57 -10.89
C VAL A 716 29.45 7.75 -10.79
N ASN A 717 30.61 7.57 -10.15
CA ASN A 717 31.61 8.63 -9.99
C ASN A 717 32.23 9.01 -11.35
N PRO A 718 32.10 10.27 -11.82
CA PRO A 718 32.60 10.70 -13.13
C PRO A 718 34.11 10.49 -13.33
N GLU A 719 34.93 10.48 -12.28
CA GLU A 719 36.38 10.24 -12.38
C GLU A 719 36.74 8.82 -12.85
N TYR A 720 35.78 7.87 -12.77
CA TYR A 720 36.00 6.48 -13.14
C TYR A 720 35.37 6.08 -14.49
N ILE A 721 34.48 6.90 -15.08
CA ILE A 721 33.73 6.52 -16.29
C ILE A 721 34.67 6.13 -17.43
N GLU A 722 35.66 6.96 -17.79
CA GLU A 722 36.64 6.65 -18.87
C GLU A 722 37.41 5.33 -18.65
N ARG A 723 37.49 4.85 -17.40
CA ARG A 723 38.20 3.61 -17.03
C ARG A 723 37.28 2.40 -16.98
N LEU A 724 36.00 2.60 -16.65
CA LEU A 724 34.96 1.58 -16.67
C LEU A 724 34.58 1.25 -18.12
N THR A 725 34.46 2.26 -18.98
CA THR A 725 34.14 2.08 -20.41
C THR A 725 35.32 1.60 -21.26
N ALA A 726 36.49 1.34 -20.66
CA ALA A 726 37.69 0.93 -21.40
C ALA A 726 37.64 -0.56 -21.84
N ASP A 727 37.00 -1.42 -21.05
CA ASP A 727 37.03 -2.89 -21.21
C ASP A 727 35.62 -3.51 -21.28
N GLY A 728 34.77 -2.96 -22.16
CA GLY A 728 33.52 -3.59 -22.60
C GLY A 728 32.32 -3.47 -21.65
N LEU A 729 32.34 -2.52 -20.72
CA LEU A 729 31.14 -2.05 -20.02
C LEU A 729 30.65 -0.77 -20.72
N THR A 730 29.41 -0.76 -21.20
CA THR A 730 28.83 0.41 -21.88
C THR A 730 27.81 1.06 -20.95
N PHE A 731 27.91 2.37 -20.73
CA PHE A 731 26.80 3.14 -20.17
C PHE A 731 25.96 3.64 -21.35
N SER A 732 24.76 3.07 -21.51
CA SER A 732 23.90 3.28 -22.69
C SER A 732 22.76 4.27 -22.47
N GLY A 733 22.52 4.67 -21.22
CA GLY A 733 21.47 5.63 -20.86
C GLY A 733 21.96 6.66 -19.85
N HIS A 734 21.54 7.91 -20.02
CA HIS A 734 22.06 9.07 -19.28
C HIS A 734 20.97 10.08 -18.89
N ALA A 735 21.18 10.80 -17.78
CA ALA A 735 20.47 12.04 -17.48
C ALA A 735 21.48 13.15 -17.13
N GLY A 736 21.90 13.91 -18.13
CA GLY A 736 22.88 14.99 -17.98
C GLY A 736 24.30 14.46 -17.67
N ASN A 737 24.69 14.45 -16.39
CA ASN A 737 25.96 13.87 -15.94
C ASN A 737 25.82 12.51 -15.22
N ARG A 738 24.59 12.00 -15.06
CA ARG A 738 24.29 10.72 -14.40
C ARG A 738 24.25 9.58 -15.42
N MET A 739 24.78 8.44 -15.03
CA MET A 739 24.72 7.18 -15.81
C MET A 739 23.54 6.37 -15.27
N GLU A 740 22.56 6.07 -16.12
CA GLU A 740 21.26 5.51 -15.72
C GLU A 740 21.09 4.06 -16.14
N ILE A 741 21.74 3.66 -17.24
CA ILE A 741 21.68 2.30 -17.79
C ILE A 741 23.11 1.84 -18.07
N VAL A 742 23.42 0.59 -17.72
CA VAL A 742 24.70 -0.06 -17.99
C VAL A 742 24.49 -1.42 -18.62
N GLU A 743 25.26 -1.74 -19.64
CA GLU A 743 25.15 -2.97 -20.42
C GLU A 743 26.52 -3.50 -20.86
N ARG A 744 26.51 -4.66 -21.55
CA ARG A 744 27.70 -5.30 -22.12
C ARG A 744 27.43 -5.84 -23.51
N GLU A 745 28.25 -5.45 -24.48
CA GLU A 745 28.21 -5.97 -25.86
C GLU A 745 28.72 -7.42 -25.99
N ASP A 746 29.44 -7.93 -24.97
CA ASP A 746 30.08 -9.25 -24.99
C ASP A 746 29.29 -10.36 -24.27
N HIS A 747 28.01 -10.12 -23.97
CA HIS A 747 27.15 -10.99 -23.16
C HIS A 747 25.72 -11.04 -23.75
N PRO A 748 24.99 -12.17 -23.72
CA PRO A 748 23.70 -12.31 -24.42
C PRO A 748 22.62 -11.33 -23.96
N PHE A 749 22.47 -11.15 -22.64
CA PHE A 749 21.67 -10.06 -22.07
C PHE A 749 22.28 -9.63 -20.73
N PHE A 750 22.81 -8.41 -20.65
CA PHE A 750 23.31 -7.83 -19.40
C PHE A 750 22.80 -6.39 -19.33
N LEU A 751 21.82 -6.14 -18.46
CA LEU A 751 21.21 -4.82 -18.33
C LEU A 751 21.10 -4.43 -16.84
N GLY A 752 21.83 -3.40 -16.44
CA GLY A 752 21.63 -2.72 -15.17
C GLY A 752 20.89 -1.41 -15.40
N THR A 753 19.94 -1.07 -14.53
CA THR A 753 19.21 0.20 -14.50
C THR A 753 19.31 0.83 -13.12
N GLN A 754 19.57 2.13 -13.05
CA GLN A 754 19.69 2.89 -11.80
C GLN A 754 18.32 3.35 -11.26
N PHE A 755 17.30 3.39 -12.13
CA PHE A 755 15.88 3.51 -11.79
C PHE A 755 15.26 2.16 -11.38
N HIS A 756 13.96 2.20 -11.07
CA HIS A 756 13.09 1.07 -10.72
C HIS A 756 12.00 0.88 -11.80
N PRO A 757 12.31 0.16 -12.90
CA PRO A 757 11.36 -0.11 -13.98
C PRO A 757 10.20 -1.03 -13.55
N GLU A 758 10.30 -1.72 -12.42
CA GLU A 758 9.24 -2.54 -11.83
C GLU A 758 7.97 -1.74 -11.51
N PHE A 759 8.10 -0.50 -11.01
CA PHE A 759 6.96 0.31 -10.59
C PHE A 759 6.04 0.70 -11.75
N ARG A 760 6.56 0.79 -12.99
CA ARG A 760 5.77 1.15 -14.19
C ARG A 760 5.16 -0.05 -14.93
N SER A 761 5.44 -1.27 -14.47
CA SER A 761 4.91 -2.53 -15.02
C SER A 761 3.41 -2.69 -14.73
N ARG A 762 2.66 -3.28 -15.67
CA ARG A 762 1.20 -3.55 -15.59
C ARG A 762 0.85 -4.87 -16.27
N PRO A 763 -0.27 -5.55 -15.94
CA PRO A 763 -0.70 -6.77 -16.66
C PRO A 763 -0.99 -6.54 -18.15
N SER A 764 -1.51 -5.36 -18.51
CA SER A 764 -1.75 -4.91 -19.89
C SER A 764 -0.49 -4.43 -20.63
N ARG A 765 0.58 -4.14 -19.90
CA ARG A 765 1.75 -3.39 -20.37
C ARG A 765 2.94 -3.67 -19.46
N ALA A 766 3.57 -4.82 -19.68
CA ALA A 766 4.74 -5.23 -18.90
C ALA A 766 5.92 -4.26 -19.13
N SER A 767 6.78 -4.13 -18.12
CA SER A 767 7.91 -3.20 -18.17
C SER A 767 9.00 -3.68 -19.16
N PRO A 768 9.45 -2.86 -20.13
CA PRO A 768 10.31 -3.33 -21.21
C PRO A 768 11.60 -4.04 -20.77
N PRO A 769 12.35 -3.58 -19.74
CA PRO A 769 13.52 -4.30 -19.23
C PRO A 769 13.23 -5.72 -18.74
N PHE A 770 12.06 -5.97 -18.16
CA PHE A 770 11.62 -7.30 -17.72
C PHE A 770 11.22 -8.18 -18.92
N VAL A 771 10.59 -7.58 -19.94
CA VAL A 771 10.20 -8.28 -21.17
C VAL A 771 11.42 -8.72 -21.98
N GLY A 772 12.40 -7.84 -22.16
CA GLY A 772 13.65 -8.14 -22.88
C GLY A 772 14.58 -9.09 -22.11
N PHE A 773 14.61 -8.99 -20.78
CA PHE A 773 15.27 -9.98 -19.93
C PHE A 773 14.64 -11.37 -20.13
N LEU A 774 13.31 -11.45 -20.11
CA LEU A 774 12.59 -12.71 -20.27
C LEU A 774 12.77 -13.32 -21.67
N ASP A 775 12.85 -12.53 -22.74
CA ASP A 775 13.21 -13.03 -24.08
C ASP A 775 14.56 -13.78 -24.07
N ALA A 776 15.59 -13.20 -23.44
CA ALA A 776 16.92 -13.80 -23.36
C ALA A 776 16.98 -15.03 -22.44
N VAL A 777 16.17 -15.04 -21.38
CA VAL A 777 15.95 -16.22 -20.50
C VAL A 777 15.32 -17.37 -21.31
N MET A 778 14.29 -17.10 -22.10
CA MET A 778 13.62 -18.11 -22.92
C MET A 778 14.51 -18.65 -24.05
N GLU A 779 15.33 -17.80 -24.69
CA GLU A 779 16.34 -18.26 -25.68
C GLU A 779 17.40 -19.16 -25.02
N ARG A 780 17.81 -18.87 -23.78
CA ARG A 780 18.75 -19.72 -23.03
C ARG A 780 18.15 -21.06 -22.58
N ALA A 781 16.86 -21.07 -22.25
CA ALA A 781 16.14 -22.25 -21.77
C ALA A 781 15.62 -23.18 -22.89
N ASP A 782 15.85 -22.87 -24.17
CA ASP A 782 15.24 -23.54 -25.34
C ASP A 782 13.68 -23.53 -25.30
N VAL A 783 13.05 -22.51 -24.69
CA VAL A 783 11.59 -22.43 -24.52
C VAL A 783 10.90 -21.68 -25.67
N ASP A 784 10.39 -22.44 -26.64
CA ASP A 784 9.56 -21.94 -27.75
C ASP A 784 8.19 -21.41 -27.26
N ALA A 785 8.11 -20.10 -26.96
CA ALA A 785 6.81 -19.42 -26.89
C ALA A 785 6.05 -19.53 -28.24
N GLY A 786 4.74 -19.73 -28.19
CA GLY A 786 3.90 -19.88 -29.38
C GLY A 786 3.88 -18.63 -30.27
N SER A 787 4.75 -18.58 -31.29
CA SER A 787 5.01 -17.39 -32.10
C SER A 787 3.89 -17.03 -33.11
N GLU A 788 2.78 -16.47 -32.61
CA GLU A 788 1.73 -15.85 -33.43
C GLU A 788 2.22 -14.54 -34.08
N VAL A 789 2.73 -14.68 -35.31
CA VAL A 789 3.13 -13.57 -36.19
C VAL A 789 1.92 -12.68 -36.52
N THR A 790 1.71 -11.63 -35.72
CA THR A 790 0.75 -10.54 -36.00
C THR A 790 1.39 -9.51 -36.95
N LYS A 791 0.57 -8.85 -37.79
CA LYS A 791 1.01 -8.26 -39.05
C LYS A 791 0.20 -7.06 -39.53
#